data_AF-G8M374-F1
#
_entry.id   AF-G8M374-F1
#
_cell.length_a   1.000
_cell.length_b   1.000
_cell.length_c   1.000
_cell.angle_alpha   90.00
_cell.angle_beta   90.00
_cell.angle_gamma   90.00
#
_symmetry.space_group_name_H-M   'P 1'
#
loop_
_entity.id
_entity.type
_entity.pdbx_description
1 polymer ?
#
loop_
_entity_poly.entity_id
_entity_poly.type
_entity_poly.pdbx_seq_one_letter_code
_entity_poly.pdbx_strand_id
1 'polypeptide(L)'
;MLKNLFPIALFSFIYIFTPCFNVNITSAQVINYYVSPNGNDNNPGTFEKPFKSIKKACEMVMPGGTVYLRGGIYNENITIKSSGSEQKGYITITNYPGENPILDGSGLTVPNEYTGMIFIENKSFIRISGLEIRNYKTSAVDPVPVGIHIRGSANNIEIKNNKIHNIETAAKDNRVGNAHCIAVYGTASIPAKKITIEGNEIYNCKLGSSEALAVNGNVEDFQIINNYIHDNDNIGIAVIGWENTSYTDDQARNGIIAGNTVSFISSYGNPAYGKEYCAGGIYSDGARDVIIERNRVYNCDIGIEVASEHKGKSTSNISVLNNILYNNNLTGIAFGGYDKNRGSTINCKFINNTLYNNDTKRTGCGEVLMQFSTNGNIFCNNILYSGNQNLFISNVYKENNGNIFDYNIYYSVGGAASSEWIWKNEYIQSFDKYRSITGNDKHSKFVDPQFIDLSSDLPDFHIKEGSSAINAGDPANCAEYDFDGNKRNSYQGVDCGAYEFSPVPVKNKTYTLAGYIKCNVETKYPEINKGIKVEIVQTGDYTYTDSNGYFQLPNVPYNDKGYSIKISKQTYLTRYINDMIVDKDVVIGSKAAPVILLPGDINMDGALTIDDIGLISQKLNAVSSDLSYSQVMDLNFDSVINLEDIMIIARNYGKKISDYPKILD
;
A
#
# COMPACT_ATOMS: atom_id res chain seq x y z
N MET A 1 15.01 -79.36 -27.70
CA MET A 1 14.42 -78.67 -26.53
C MET A 1 15.43 -78.76 -25.39
N LEU A 2 16.31 -77.76 -25.29
CA LEU A 2 17.38 -77.70 -24.30
C LEU A 2 16.82 -77.22 -22.95
N LYS A 3 17.11 -77.96 -21.87
CA LYS A 3 16.94 -77.52 -20.48
C LYS A 3 18.33 -77.21 -19.89
N ASN A 4 18.36 -76.11 -19.15
CA ASN A 4 19.53 -75.38 -18.68
C ASN A 4 20.47 -76.16 -17.73
N LEU A 5 21.77 -75.90 -17.91
CA LEU A 5 22.85 -76.16 -16.96
C LEU A 5 22.81 -75.17 -15.78
N PHE A 6 23.20 -75.66 -14.60
CA PHE A 6 23.93 -74.90 -13.59
C PHE A 6 24.97 -75.84 -12.95
N PRO A 7 26.26 -75.44 -12.92
CA PRO A 7 27.08 -75.75 -11.77
C PRO A 7 27.75 -74.49 -11.20
N ILE A 8 27.89 -74.55 -9.87
CA ILE A 8 28.41 -73.55 -8.95
C ILE A 8 29.92 -73.34 -9.19
N ALA A 9 30.36 -72.08 -9.28
CA ALA A 9 31.77 -71.70 -9.23
C ALA A 9 31.97 -70.56 -8.22
N LEU A 10 32.79 -70.83 -7.19
CA LEU A 10 33.31 -69.86 -6.22
C LEU A 10 34.22 -68.85 -6.95
N PHE A 11 34.02 -67.55 -6.69
CA PHE A 11 35.02 -66.52 -6.97
C PHE A 11 35.37 -65.75 -5.68
N SER A 12 36.66 -65.72 -5.38
CA SER A 12 37.28 -64.99 -4.28
C SER A 12 37.21 -63.47 -4.50
N PHE A 13 36.67 -62.74 -3.53
CA PHE A 13 36.72 -61.28 -3.50
C PHE A 13 38.12 -60.79 -3.08
N ILE A 14 38.82 -60.12 -3.98
CA ILE A 14 39.98 -59.27 -3.67
C ILE A 14 39.43 -57.90 -3.30
N TYR A 15 39.57 -57.50 -2.04
CA TYR A 15 39.24 -56.14 -1.58
C TYR A 15 40.32 -55.16 -2.07
N ILE A 16 39.98 -54.36 -3.08
CA ILE A 16 40.75 -53.17 -3.45
C ILE A 16 40.34 -52.05 -2.49
N PHE A 17 41.24 -51.66 -1.60
CA PHE A 17 41.09 -50.51 -0.71
C PHE A 17 41.22 -49.22 -1.55
N THR A 18 40.11 -48.66 -2.03
CA THR A 18 40.05 -47.28 -2.52
C THR A 18 40.01 -46.34 -1.30
N PRO A 19 40.96 -45.40 -1.15
CA PRO A 19 40.86 -44.40 -0.10
C PRO A 19 39.66 -43.51 -0.39
N CYS A 20 38.61 -43.63 0.41
CA CYS A 20 37.53 -42.65 0.45
C CYS A 20 38.13 -41.35 0.98
N PHE A 21 38.38 -40.39 0.08
CA PHE A 21 38.55 -39.01 0.49
C PHE A 21 37.23 -38.54 1.10
N ASN A 22 37.18 -38.44 2.42
CA ASN A 22 36.14 -37.69 3.11
C ASN A 22 36.31 -36.23 2.70
N VAL A 23 35.57 -35.80 1.68
CA VAL A 23 35.33 -34.38 1.44
C VAL A 23 34.44 -33.92 2.59
N ASN A 24 35.06 -33.35 3.62
CA ASN A 24 34.34 -32.56 4.60
C ASN A 24 33.76 -31.35 3.85
N ILE A 25 32.55 -31.49 3.32
CA ILE A 25 31.76 -30.35 2.87
C ILE A 25 31.36 -29.62 4.16
N THR A 26 32.23 -28.74 4.63
CA THR A 26 31.81 -27.71 5.58
C THR A 26 30.74 -26.89 4.87
N SER A 27 29.49 -27.05 5.31
CA SER A 27 28.43 -26.09 4.98
C SER A 27 28.97 -24.69 5.28
N ALA A 28 29.08 -23.86 4.25
CA ALA A 28 29.46 -22.47 4.45
C ALA A 28 28.41 -21.85 5.37
N GLN A 29 28.79 -21.59 6.63
CA GLN A 29 27.91 -21.01 7.62
C GLN A 29 27.34 -19.72 7.04
N VAL A 30 26.02 -19.56 7.08
CA VAL A 30 25.36 -18.31 6.68
C VAL A 30 25.84 -17.22 7.64
N ILE A 31 26.65 -16.30 7.14
CA ILE A 31 27.19 -15.20 7.95
C ILE A 31 26.21 -14.04 7.87
N ASN A 32 25.70 -13.62 9.04
CA ASN A 32 24.95 -12.39 9.18
C ASN A 32 25.92 -11.24 9.46
N TYR A 33 25.66 -10.08 8.86
CA TYR A 33 26.43 -8.87 9.08
C TYR A 33 25.60 -7.81 9.79
N TYR A 34 26.26 -7.02 10.64
CA TYR A 34 25.66 -5.91 11.35
C TYR A 34 26.28 -4.60 10.87
N VAL A 35 25.44 -3.61 10.66
CA VAL A 35 25.84 -2.27 10.21
C VAL A 35 25.30 -1.26 11.21
N SER A 36 26.11 -0.25 11.54
CA SER A 36 25.72 0.85 12.43
C SER A 36 26.35 2.16 11.94
N PRO A 37 25.68 3.32 12.09
CA PRO A 37 26.28 4.61 11.70
C PRO A 37 27.58 4.93 12.46
N ASN A 38 27.73 4.37 13.67
CA ASN A 38 28.92 4.49 14.52
C ASN A 38 29.94 3.35 14.31
N GLY A 39 29.70 2.46 13.34
CA GLY A 39 30.59 1.34 13.01
C GLY A 39 31.86 1.77 12.27
N ASN A 40 32.62 0.78 11.78
CA ASN A 40 33.82 0.99 10.97
C ASN A 40 33.91 -0.09 9.89
N ASP A 41 34.17 0.27 8.63
CA ASP A 41 34.23 -0.69 7.52
C ASP A 41 35.46 -1.61 7.56
N ASN A 42 36.42 -1.35 8.45
CA ASN A 42 37.52 -2.25 8.78
C ASN A 42 37.14 -3.29 9.86
N ASN A 43 35.98 -3.17 10.50
CA ASN A 43 35.49 -4.17 11.44
C ASN A 43 35.10 -5.46 10.71
N PRO A 44 34.97 -6.61 11.41
CA PRO A 44 34.51 -7.86 10.80
C PRO A 44 33.01 -7.89 10.47
N GLY A 45 32.23 -6.87 10.86
CA GLY A 45 30.78 -6.84 10.64
C GLY A 45 29.98 -7.71 11.63
N THR A 46 30.54 -8.01 12.81
CA THR A 46 29.83 -8.71 13.90
C THR A 46 28.96 -7.74 14.69
N PHE A 47 28.12 -8.24 15.59
CA PHE A 47 27.24 -7.41 16.41
C PHE A 47 28.01 -6.39 17.27
N GLU A 48 29.12 -6.82 17.88
CA GLU A 48 29.98 -5.99 18.74
C GLU A 48 30.90 -5.06 17.94
N LYS A 49 31.23 -5.46 16.70
CA LYS A 49 32.09 -4.68 15.79
C LYS A 49 31.40 -4.60 14.41
N PRO A 50 30.36 -3.77 14.29
CA PRO A 50 29.59 -3.66 13.06
C PRO A 50 30.38 -2.90 11.98
N PHE A 51 30.03 -3.15 10.72
CA PHE A 51 30.43 -2.28 9.61
C PHE A 51 29.83 -0.89 9.78
N LYS A 52 30.41 0.11 9.10
CA LYS A 52 29.85 1.46 9.06
C LYS A 52 28.81 1.61 7.96
N SER A 53 29.09 1.06 6.77
CA SER A 53 28.27 1.24 5.59
C SER A 53 27.48 -0.02 5.21
N ILE A 54 26.27 0.19 4.72
CA ILE A 54 25.41 -0.85 4.16
C ILE A 54 26.06 -1.38 2.89
N LYS A 55 26.66 -0.48 2.08
CA LYS A 55 27.43 -0.86 0.90
C LYS A 55 28.50 -1.90 1.21
N LYS A 56 29.28 -1.74 2.29
CA LYS A 56 30.29 -2.72 2.68
C LYS A 56 29.68 -4.08 3.01
N ALA A 57 28.56 -4.10 3.72
CA ALA A 57 27.85 -5.35 4.01
C ALA A 57 27.32 -6.03 2.74
N CYS A 58 26.74 -5.27 1.79
CA CYS A 58 26.26 -5.78 0.51
C CYS A 58 27.37 -6.39 -0.37
N GLU A 59 28.61 -5.92 -0.23
CA GLU A 59 29.78 -6.49 -0.92
C GLU A 59 30.26 -7.81 -0.29
N MET A 60 29.96 -8.03 0.99
CA MET A 60 30.45 -9.18 1.77
C MET A 60 29.40 -10.28 1.94
N VAL A 61 28.11 -9.95 1.86
CA VAL A 61 27.02 -10.88 2.11
C VAL A 61 26.95 -11.97 1.03
N MET A 62 26.86 -13.21 1.49
CA MET A 62 26.75 -14.40 0.66
C MET A 62 25.28 -14.81 0.51
N PRO A 63 24.91 -15.62 -0.50
CA PRO A 63 23.54 -16.11 -0.65
C PRO A 63 23.01 -16.74 0.65
N GLY A 64 21.79 -16.36 1.05
CA GLY A 64 21.17 -16.75 2.33
C GLY A 64 21.50 -15.85 3.52
N GLY A 65 22.49 -14.96 3.41
CA GLY A 65 22.93 -14.08 4.49
C GLY A 65 21.97 -12.92 4.77
N THR A 66 21.97 -12.46 6.02
CA THR A 66 21.21 -11.29 6.46
C THR A 66 22.12 -10.13 6.86
N VAL A 67 21.82 -8.94 6.38
CA VAL A 67 22.43 -7.66 6.78
C VAL A 67 21.45 -6.97 7.73
N TYR A 68 21.78 -6.95 9.02
CA TYR A 68 21.02 -6.26 10.06
C TYR A 68 21.50 -4.82 10.21
N LEU A 69 20.59 -3.87 10.04
CA LEU A 69 20.85 -2.45 10.21
C LEU A 69 20.44 -1.99 11.61
N ARG A 70 21.40 -1.51 12.38
CA ARG A 70 21.14 -0.85 13.66
C ARG A 70 20.44 0.49 13.44
N GLY A 71 19.71 0.96 14.43
CA GLY A 71 18.99 2.23 14.40
C GLY A 71 19.93 3.41 14.17
N GLY A 72 19.42 4.42 13.47
CA GLY A 72 20.13 5.63 13.12
C GLY A 72 20.06 5.94 11.61
N ILE A 73 20.78 6.98 11.21
CA ILE A 73 20.71 7.55 9.85
C ILE A 73 21.89 7.06 9.02
N TYR A 74 21.59 6.54 7.83
CA TYR A 74 22.53 6.13 6.81
C TYR A 74 22.36 7.04 5.60
N ASN A 75 23.46 7.68 5.17
CA ASN A 75 23.47 8.60 4.04
C ASN A 75 24.31 8.00 2.91
N GLU A 76 23.73 7.06 2.17
CA GLU A 76 24.40 6.37 1.06
C GLU A 76 23.40 5.88 0.00
N ASN A 77 23.89 5.69 -1.23
CA ASN A 77 23.19 4.94 -2.27
C ASN A 77 23.72 3.50 -2.28
N ILE A 78 22.80 2.53 -2.37
CA ILE A 78 23.09 1.10 -2.26
C ILE A 78 22.86 0.43 -3.61
N THR A 79 23.86 -0.32 -4.07
CA THR A 79 23.72 -1.20 -5.24
C THR A 79 23.91 -2.65 -4.81
N ILE A 80 22.90 -3.49 -5.07
CA ILE A 80 22.96 -4.91 -4.76
C ILE A 80 23.76 -5.64 -5.83
N LYS A 81 24.96 -6.11 -5.46
CA LYS A 81 25.91 -6.74 -6.39
C LYS A 81 25.76 -8.26 -6.50
N SER A 82 25.19 -8.91 -5.49
CA SER A 82 25.09 -10.36 -5.37
C SER A 82 23.63 -10.82 -5.38
N SER A 83 23.39 -12.04 -5.83
CA SER A 83 22.08 -12.72 -5.73
C SER A 83 22.08 -13.69 -4.56
N GLY A 84 20.90 -13.93 -3.97
CA GLY A 84 20.65 -15.15 -3.21
C GLY A 84 20.50 -16.36 -4.14
N SER A 85 19.96 -17.46 -3.64
CA SER A 85 19.58 -18.61 -4.48
C SER A 85 18.44 -19.40 -3.87
N GLU A 86 17.81 -20.26 -4.67
CA GLU A 86 16.77 -21.17 -4.18
C GLU A 86 17.31 -22.11 -3.09
N GLN A 87 18.53 -22.61 -3.23
CA GLN A 87 19.14 -23.56 -2.28
C GLN A 87 19.61 -22.91 -0.98
N LYS A 88 20.08 -21.66 -1.05
CA LYS A 88 20.67 -20.95 0.11
C LYS A 88 19.72 -19.93 0.73
N GLY A 89 18.68 -19.54 0.01
CA GLY A 89 17.73 -18.51 0.41
C GLY A 89 18.10 -17.10 -0.06
N TYR A 90 17.32 -16.14 0.44
CA TYR A 90 17.44 -14.73 0.10
C TYR A 90 18.68 -14.09 0.72
N ILE A 91 19.30 -13.14 0.01
CA ILE A 91 20.06 -12.08 0.68
C ILE A 91 19.04 -11.11 1.25
N THR A 92 19.06 -10.93 2.57
CA THR A 92 18.11 -10.07 3.28
C THR A 92 18.81 -8.83 3.82
N ILE A 93 18.26 -7.64 3.56
CA ILE A 93 18.65 -6.39 4.22
C ILE A 93 17.46 -5.97 5.06
N THR A 94 17.66 -5.86 6.38
CA THR A 94 16.57 -5.63 7.31
C THR A 94 17.01 -4.84 8.53
N ASN A 95 16.06 -4.24 9.24
CA ASN A 95 16.33 -3.64 10.53
C ASN A 95 16.75 -4.68 11.57
N TYR A 96 17.62 -4.29 12.49
CA TYR A 96 17.81 -5.06 13.70
C TYR A 96 16.50 -5.02 14.52
N PRO A 97 16.02 -6.14 15.08
CA PRO A 97 14.73 -6.20 15.76
C PRO A 97 14.56 -5.09 16.80
N GLY A 98 13.45 -4.35 16.72
CA GLY A 98 13.12 -3.24 17.62
C GLY A 98 13.81 -1.91 17.31
N GLU A 99 14.68 -1.86 16.30
CA GLU A 99 15.38 -0.63 15.88
C GLU A 99 14.82 -0.12 14.54
N ASN A 100 14.92 1.20 14.31
CA ASN A 100 14.45 1.86 13.07
C ASN A 100 15.64 2.47 12.30
N PRO A 101 16.22 1.76 11.32
CA PRO A 101 17.24 2.29 10.43
C PRO A 101 16.61 3.19 9.36
N ILE A 102 17.22 4.35 9.14
CA ILE A 102 16.74 5.36 8.19
C ILE A 102 17.79 5.52 7.09
N LEU A 103 17.44 5.17 5.86
CA LEU A 103 18.20 5.51 4.67
C LEU A 103 17.75 6.89 4.18
N ASP A 104 18.58 7.90 4.39
CA ASP A 104 18.24 9.31 4.18
C ASP A 104 19.05 9.90 3.01
N GLY A 105 18.35 10.35 1.97
CA GLY A 105 18.93 10.94 0.76
C GLY A 105 19.35 12.40 0.89
N SER A 106 19.16 13.03 2.06
CA SER A 106 19.51 14.44 2.26
C SER A 106 20.97 14.71 1.92
N GLY A 107 21.20 15.67 1.02
CA GLY A 107 22.55 16.03 0.57
C GLY A 107 23.17 15.06 -0.46
N LEU A 108 22.50 13.96 -0.80
CA LEU A 108 22.91 13.10 -1.92
C LEU A 108 22.48 13.73 -3.24
N THR A 109 23.35 13.66 -4.23
CA THR A 109 23.02 14.03 -5.61
C THR A 109 22.29 12.88 -6.28
N VAL A 110 21.15 13.18 -6.90
CA VAL A 110 20.47 12.25 -7.82
C VAL A 110 21.23 12.26 -9.16
N PRO A 111 21.88 11.17 -9.57
CA PRO A 111 22.61 11.13 -10.83
C PRO A 111 21.63 11.02 -12.02
N ASN A 112 22.06 11.50 -13.18
CA ASN A 112 21.33 11.29 -14.44
C ASN A 112 21.61 9.89 -15.02
N GLU A 113 21.23 8.86 -14.27
CA GLU A 113 21.49 7.46 -14.55
C GLU A 113 20.28 6.61 -14.11
N TYR A 114 20.16 5.40 -14.67
CA TYR A 114 19.13 4.44 -14.23
C TYR A 114 19.53 3.81 -12.89
N THR A 115 19.19 4.46 -11.78
CA THR A 115 19.51 4.01 -10.41
C THR A 115 18.41 4.37 -9.41
N GLY A 116 18.65 4.10 -8.13
CA GLY A 116 17.82 4.51 -6.99
C GLY A 116 18.65 4.53 -5.70
N MET A 117 18.03 4.92 -4.57
CA MET A 117 18.68 4.79 -3.27
C MET A 117 19.03 3.33 -2.96
N ILE A 118 18.16 2.40 -3.36
CA ILE A 118 18.44 0.97 -3.44
C ILE A 118 18.26 0.53 -4.88
N PHE A 119 19.35 0.09 -5.51
CA PHE A 119 19.37 -0.37 -6.90
C PHE A 119 19.61 -1.89 -7.01
N ILE A 120 18.72 -2.57 -7.72
CA ILE A 120 18.73 -4.01 -7.95
C ILE A 120 18.60 -4.26 -9.45
N GLU A 121 19.68 -4.65 -10.14
CA GLU A 121 19.64 -4.95 -11.57
C GLU A 121 20.13 -6.37 -11.86
N ASN A 122 19.30 -7.16 -12.54
CA ASN A 122 19.59 -8.55 -12.90
C ASN A 122 20.02 -9.42 -11.70
N LYS A 123 19.42 -9.19 -10.52
CA LYS A 123 19.66 -9.98 -9.31
C LYS A 123 18.45 -10.83 -8.96
N SER A 124 18.69 -11.82 -8.11
CA SER A 124 17.63 -12.72 -7.67
C SER A 124 17.71 -13.06 -6.20
N PHE A 125 16.58 -13.45 -5.63
CA PHE A 125 16.45 -13.82 -4.21
C PHE A 125 16.98 -12.71 -3.29
N ILE A 126 16.40 -11.51 -3.41
CA ILE A 126 16.73 -10.34 -2.59
C ILE A 126 15.51 -9.94 -1.77
N ARG A 127 15.68 -9.72 -0.48
CA ARG A 127 14.65 -9.21 0.42
C ARG A 127 15.10 -7.90 1.05
N ILE A 128 14.30 -6.84 0.92
CA ILE A 128 14.50 -5.55 1.57
C ILE A 128 13.32 -5.31 2.51
N SER A 129 13.58 -5.12 3.80
CA SER A 129 12.48 -5.00 4.76
C SER A 129 12.74 -4.15 5.99
N GLY A 130 11.68 -3.55 6.55
CA GLY A 130 11.75 -2.84 7.83
C GLY A 130 12.57 -1.55 7.80
N LEU A 131 12.77 -0.96 6.62
CA LEU A 131 13.55 0.27 6.46
C LEU A 131 12.65 1.50 6.33
N GLU A 132 13.11 2.64 6.82
CA GLU A 132 12.62 3.96 6.41
C GLU A 132 13.54 4.52 5.32
N ILE A 133 12.99 4.86 4.16
CA ILE A 133 13.72 5.38 2.99
C ILE A 133 13.14 6.74 2.65
N ARG A 134 13.95 7.79 2.69
CA ARG A 134 13.42 9.16 2.56
C ARG A 134 14.35 10.20 1.98
N ASN A 135 13.77 11.36 1.67
CA ASN A 135 14.48 12.60 1.36
C ASN A 135 15.43 12.52 0.16
N TYR A 136 15.11 11.71 -0.84
CA TYR A 136 15.88 11.67 -2.09
C TYR A 136 15.22 12.53 -3.13
N LYS A 137 15.83 13.69 -3.41
CA LYS A 137 15.18 14.78 -4.11
C LYS A 137 16.09 15.42 -5.14
N THR A 138 15.49 15.94 -6.21
CA THR A 138 16.19 16.76 -7.20
C THR A 138 15.32 17.91 -7.68
N SER A 139 15.96 19.00 -8.09
CA SER A 139 15.30 20.08 -8.85
C SER A 139 15.67 20.06 -10.34
N ALA A 140 16.59 19.18 -10.74
CA ALA A 140 16.96 18.98 -12.13
C ALA A 140 15.87 18.16 -12.84
N VAL A 141 15.75 18.38 -14.15
CA VAL A 141 14.70 17.78 -14.98
C VAL A 141 14.99 16.30 -15.28
N ASP A 142 16.19 15.99 -15.79
CA ASP A 142 16.50 14.64 -16.27
C ASP A 142 16.74 13.59 -15.17
N PRO A 143 17.44 13.90 -14.05
CA PRO A 143 17.63 12.92 -12.99
C PRO A 143 16.31 12.51 -12.35
N VAL A 144 16.09 11.21 -12.17
CA VAL A 144 14.87 10.68 -11.57
C VAL A 144 15.20 10.10 -10.19
N PRO A 145 14.79 10.75 -9.08
CA PRO A 145 14.92 10.16 -7.76
C PRO A 145 14.01 8.94 -7.66
N VAL A 146 14.62 7.80 -7.36
CA VAL A 146 13.92 6.55 -7.09
C VAL A 146 14.32 6.02 -5.72
N GLY A 147 13.35 5.67 -4.87
CA GLY A 147 13.62 5.03 -3.58
C GLY A 147 14.23 3.63 -3.78
N ILE A 148 13.43 2.70 -4.32
CA ILE A 148 13.87 1.35 -4.69
C ILE A 148 13.66 1.13 -6.18
N HIS A 149 14.75 0.89 -6.91
CA HIS A 149 14.71 0.67 -8.36
C HIS A 149 15.18 -0.74 -8.71
N ILE A 150 14.28 -1.56 -9.23
CA ILE A 150 14.51 -2.92 -9.69
C ILE A 150 14.49 -2.93 -11.22
N ARG A 151 15.52 -3.46 -11.87
CA ARG A 151 15.68 -3.46 -13.33
C ARG A 151 16.10 -4.80 -13.92
N GLY A 152 15.90 -4.91 -15.23
CA GLY A 152 16.40 -6.02 -16.05
C GLY A 152 15.55 -7.27 -15.88
N SER A 153 16.19 -8.43 -15.70
CA SER A 153 15.55 -9.73 -15.51
C SER A 153 15.53 -10.17 -14.03
N ALA A 154 15.30 -9.22 -13.12
CA ALA A 154 15.29 -9.50 -11.69
C ALA A 154 14.24 -10.56 -11.33
N ASN A 155 14.56 -11.47 -10.42
CA ASN A 155 13.71 -12.62 -10.12
C ASN A 155 13.66 -12.95 -8.63
N ASN A 156 12.50 -13.29 -8.06
CA ASN A 156 12.36 -13.57 -6.63
C ASN A 156 12.84 -12.38 -5.78
N ILE A 157 12.17 -11.23 -5.92
CA ILE A 157 12.48 -10.02 -5.15
C ILE A 157 11.34 -9.72 -4.19
N GLU A 158 11.67 -9.42 -2.94
CA GLU A 158 10.70 -9.10 -1.89
C GLU A 158 10.99 -7.74 -1.27
N ILE A 159 10.05 -6.80 -1.38
CA ILE A 159 10.09 -5.48 -0.76
C ILE A 159 8.98 -5.45 0.30
N LYS A 160 9.35 -5.54 1.58
CA LYS A 160 8.39 -5.80 2.67
C LYS A 160 8.45 -4.83 3.82
N ASN A 161 7.31 -4.32 4.29
CA ASN A 161 7.22 -3.57 5.55
C ASN A 161 8.19 -2.38 5.64
N ASN A 162 8.41 -1.67 4.52
CA ASN A 162 9.23 -0.46 4.49
C ASN A 162 8.34 0.80 4.53
N LYS A 163 8.89 1.90 5.02
CA LYS A 163 8.32 3.25 4.90
C LYS A 163 9.10 4.00 3.83
N ILE A 164 8.45 4.48 2.79
CA ILE A 164 9.10 5.20 1.69
C ILE A 164 8.39 6.51 1.46
N HIS A 165 9.08 7.63 1.69
CA HIS A 165 8.43 8.93 1.66
C HIS A 165 9.36 10.07 1.28
N ASN A 166 8.80 11.22 0.89
CA ASN A 166 9.59 12.39 0.50
C ASN A 166 10.64 12.07 -0.59
N ILE A 167 10.28 11.21 -1.54
CA ILE A 167 10.99 11.04 -2.80
C ILE A 167 10.38 12.06 -3.77
N GLU A 168 11.17 13.05 -4.18
CA GLU A 168 10.60 14.27 -4.77
C GLU A 168 11.37 14.79 -5.98
N THR A 169 10.64 15.14 -7.03
CA THR A 169 11.10 16.08 -8.04
C THR A 169 10.55 17.48 -7.76
N ALA A 170 11.40 18.49 -7.90
CA ALA A 170 11.05 19.91 -7.84
C ALA A 170 11.16 20.59 -9.20
N ALA A 171 11.33 19.82 -10.28
CA ALA A 171 11.34 20.34 -11.64
C ALA A 171 9.97 20.96 -11.97
N LYS A 172 9.97 22.21 -12.43
CA LYS A 172 8.76 23.04 -12.64
C LYS A 172 8.25 23.08 -14.09
N ASP A 173 8.73 22.17 -14.94
CA ASP A 173 8.31 22.13 -16.34
C ASP A 173 7.25 21.04 -16.55
N ASN A 174 6.16 21.43 -17.23
CA ASN A 174 4.97 20.64 -17.49
C ASN A 174 5.31 19.55 -18.51
N ARG A 175 5.94 18.46 -18.03
CA ARG A 175 6.06 17.09 -18.59
C ARG A 175 7.37 16.36 -18.27
N VAL A 176 8.25 16.88 -17.39
CA VAL A 176 9.62 16.35 -17.34
C VAL A 176 10.16 16.02 -15.94
N GLY A 177 9.57 16.54 -14.86
CA GLY A 177 9.92 16.10 -13.52
C GLY A 177 9.33 14.73 -13.21
N ASN A 178 10.19 13.76 -12.86
CA ASN A 178 9.76 12.39 -12.52
C ASN A 178 10.36 11.99 -11.17
N ALA A 179 9.63 11.21 -10.39
CA ALA A 179 10.15 10.51 -9.21
C ALA A 179 9.33 9.24 -8.96
N HIS A 180 9.94 8.22 -8.35
CA HIS A 180 9.23 7.01 -7.93
C HIS A 180 9.65 6.60 -6.53
N CYS A 181 8.70 6.19 -5.69
CA CYS A 181 9.06 5.64 -4.39
C CYS A 181 9.55 4.17 -4.60
N ILE A 182 8.88 3.38 -5.45
CA ILE A 182 9.34 2.06 -5.94
C ILE A 182 9.12 1.95 -7.47
N ALA A 183 10.13 1.50 -8.21
CA ALA A 183 10.03 1.23 -9.65
C ALA A 183 10.59 -0.16 -10.01
N VAL A 184 9.80 -0.99 -10.72
CA VAL A 184 10.18 -2.32 -11.20
C VAL A 184 10.12 -2.36 -12.72
N TYR A 185 11.26 -2.22 -13.39
CA TYR A 185 11.34 -2.05 -14.84
C TYR A 185 11.95 -3.29 -15.49
N GLY A 186 11.12 -4.10 -16.13
CA GLY A 186 11.52 -5.29 -16.89
C GLY A 186 12.13 -4.89 -18.22
N THR A 187 13.42 -4.56 -18.24
CA THR A 187 14.12 -4.03 -19.43
C THR A 187 14.85 -5.09 -20.26
N ALA A 188 14.90 -6.32 -19.77
CA ALA A 188 15.60 -7.43 -20.42
C ALA A 188 14.67 -8.26 -21.32
N SER A 189 15.27 -9.09 -22.18
CA SER A 189 14.53 -10.05 -23.01
C SER A 189 13.92 -11.20 -22.19
N ILE A 190 14.55 -11.53 -21.06
CA ILE A 190 14.01 -12.44 -20.06
C ILE A 190 13.18 -11.60 -19.08
N PRO A 191 11.92 -11.97 -18.80
CA PRO A 191 11.08 -11.19 -17.91
C PRO A 191 11.67 -11.09 -16.51
N ALA A 192 11.51 -9.93 -15.88
CA ALA A 192 11.56 -9.87 -14.43
C ALA A 192 10.33 -10.59 -13.87
N LYS A 193 10.50 -11.40 -12.82
CA LYS A 193 9.39 -12.20 -12.30
C LYS A 193 9.45 -12.52 -10.82
N LYS A 194 8.33 -12.95 -10.23
CA LYS A 194 8.21 -13.27 -8.80
C LYS A 194 8.63 -12.08 -7.94
N ILE A 195 8.01 -10.94 -8.21
CA ILE A 195 8.25 -9.69 -7.49
C ILE A 195 7.11 -9.48 -6.50
N THR A 196 7.42 -9.47 -5.20
CA THR A 196 6.45 -9.23 -4.13
C THR A 196 6.74 -7.89 -3.46
N ILE A 197 5.76 -6.99 -3.50
CA ILE A 197 5.78 -5.71 -2.80
C ILE A 197 4.63 -5.76 -1.78
N GLU A 198 4.98 -5.93 -0.51
CA GLU A 198 4.02 -6.27 0.54
C GLU A 198 4.15 -5.41 1.81
N GLY A 199 3.03 -4.93 2.34
CA GLY A 199 3.02 -4.30 3.68
C GLY A 199 3.79 -2.97 3.77
N ASN A 200 4.14 -2.34 2.64
CA ASN A 200 4.89 -1.08 2.65
C ASN A 200 3.93 0.11 2.83
N GLU A 201 4.44 1.17 3.45
CA GLU A 201 3.80 2.48 3.56
C GLU A 201 4.51 3.45 2.62
N ILE A 202 3.78 4.05 1.67
CA ILE A 202 4.34 4.99 0.67
C ILE A 202 3.57 6.31 0.72
N TYR A 203 4.26 7.40 1.08
CA TYR A 203 3.56 8.66 1.33
C TYR A 203 4.37 9.93 1.14
N ASN A 204 3.68 11.07 1.00
CA ASN A 204 4.30 12.40 0.88
C ASN A 204 5.39 12.48 -0.22
N CYS A 205 5.27 11.70 -1.30
CA CYS A 205 6.16 11.78 -2.45
C CYS A 205 5.68 12.87 -3.43
N LYS A 206 6.62 13.50 -4.16
CA LYS A 206 6.34 14.43 -5.27
C LYS A 206 6.87 13.84 -6.57
N LEU A 207 5.98 13.25 -7.32
CA LEU A 207 6.24 12.33 -8.41
C LEU A 207 6.27 13.04 -9.77
N GLY A 208 5.72 14.25 -9.84
CA GLY A 208 5.61 14.99 -11.10
C GLY A 208 4.74 14.23 -12.09
N SER A 209 5.31 13.76 -13.20
CA SER A 209 4.60 12.96 -14.21
C SER A 209 4.57 11.45 -13.93
N SER A 210 5.22 10.98 -12.86
CA SER A 210 5.41 9.55 -12.56
C SER A 210 4.52 9.03 -11.43
N GLU A 211 4.74 7.78 -11.00
CA GLU A 211 3.90 7.04 -10.07
C GLU A 211 4.67 6.64 -8.80
N ALA A 212 3.96 6.51 -7.68
CA ALA A 212 4.55 6.18 -6.39
C ALA A 212 5.15 4.77 -6.41
N LEU A 213 4.41 3.82 -6.99
CA LEU A 213 4.80 2.44 -7.23
C LEU A 213 4.51 2.05 -8.68
N ALA A 214 5.55 1.75 -9.47
CA ALA A 214 5.41 1.36 -10.86
C ALA A 214 5.98 -0.06 -11.14
N VAL A 215 5.24 -0.85 -11.93
CA VAL A 215 5.72 -2.10 -12.55
C VAL A 215 5.57 -1.97 -14.06
N ASN A 216 6.69 -1.87 -14.79
CA ASN A 216 6.70 -1.46 -16.20
C ASN A 216 7.53 -2.41 -17.08
N GLY A 217 7.05 -2.70 -18.27
CA GLY A 217 7.78 -3.44 -19.31
C GLY A 217 7.66 -4.95 -19.17
N ASN A 218 8.70 -5.69 -19.52
CA ASN A 218 8.70 -7.16 -19.51
C ASN A 218 8.77 -7.72 -18.09
N VAL A 219 7.67 -7.61 -17.36
CA VAL A 219 7.50 -8.11 -15.99
C VAL A 219 6.31 -9.07 -15.96
N GLU A 220 6.48 -10.25 -15.34
CA GLU A 220 5.40 -11.21 -15.14
C GLU A 220 5.38 -11.76 -13.71
N ASP A 221 4.25 -12.30 -13.24
CA ASP A 221 4.18 -12.99 -11.93
C ASP A 221 4.61 -12.07 -10.77
N PHE A 222 3.86 -10.97 -10.58
CA PHE A 222 4.11 -9.99 -9.53
C PHE A 222 2.93 -9.87 -8.56
N GLN A 223 3.21 -9.44 -7.34
CA GLN A 223 2.23 -9.25 -6.28
C GLN A 223 2.47 -7.89 -5.62
N ILE A 224 1.47 -7.02 -5.66
CA ILE A 224 1.42 -5.76 -4.93
C ILE A 224 0.30 -5.90 -3.91
N ILE A 225 0.65 -6.28 -2.69
CA ILE A 225 -0.32 -6.73 -1.70
C ILE A 225 -0.22 -5.98 -0.39
N ASN A 226 -1.35 -5.66 0.23
CA ASN A 226 -1.39 -5.16 1.61
C ASN A 226 -0.57 -3.88 1.86
N ASN A 227 -0.33 -3.05 0.84
CA ASN A 227 0.39 -1.78 0.99
C ASN A 227 -0.56 -0.65 1.37
N TYR A 228 -0.04 0.34 2.08
CA TYR A 228 -0.74 1.60 2.37
C TYR A 228 -0.06 2.74 1.60
N ILE A 229 -0.74 3.28 0.59
CA ILE A 229 -0.17 4.28 -0.32
C ILE A 229 -1.04 5.53 -0.24
N HIS A 230 -0.49 6.63 0.26
CA HIS A 230 -1.30 7.81 0.52
C HIS A 230 -0.58 9.16 0.42
N ASP A 231 -1.33 10.25 0.25
CA ASP A 231 -0.80 11.61 0.24
C ASP A 231 0.35 11.81 -0.76
N ASN A 232 0.20 11.26 -1.97
CA ASN A 232 1.15 11.41 -3.06
C ASN A 232 0.53 12.30 -4.16
N ASP A 233 1.36 13.13 -4.77
CA ASP A 233 0.90 14.15 -5.72
C ASP A 233 0.69 13.61 -7.15
N ASN A 234 0.70 12.29 -7.36
CA ASN A 234 0.33 11.63 -8.60
C ASN A 234 0.08 10.13 -8.35
N ILE A 235 -0.13 9.35 -9.42
CA ILE A 235 -0.59 7.95 -9.43
C ILE A 235 -0.01 7.10 -8.28
N GLY A 236 -0.88 6.36 -7.59
CA GLY A 236 -0.49 5.51 -6.46
C GLY A 236 0.22 4.24 -6.90
N ILE A 237 -0.48 3.37 -7.64
CA ILE A 237 0.04 2.12 -8.19
C ILE A 237 -0.16 2.12 -9.70
N ALA A 238 0.88 1.80 -10.46
CA ALA A 238 0.78 1.59 -11.89
C ALA A 238 1.37 0.26 -12.37
N VAL A 239 0.65 -0.42 -13.25
CA VAL A 239 1.14 -1.57 -14.02
C VAL A 239 1.09 -1.22 -15.50
N ILE A 240 2.26 -1.23 -16.14
CA ILE A 240 2.52 -0.45 -17.36
C ILE A 240 3.03 -1.35 -18.49
N GLY A 241 2.60 -1.06 -19.72
CA GLY A 241 3.10 -1.66 -20.96
C GLY A 241 3.10 -0.67 -22.12
N TRP A 242 3.81 -1.04 -23.19
CA TRP A 242 3.94 -0.31 -24.45
C TRP A 242 4.76 1.00 -24.40
N GLU A 243 5.48 1.24 -23.30
CA GLU A 243 6.37 2.40 -23.11
C GLU A 243 7.74 2.26 -23.82
N ASN A 244 7.99 1.17 -24.54
CA ASN A 244 9.31 0.79 -25.06
C ASN A 244 10.33 0.54 -23.95
N THR A 245 9.86 0.09 -22.78
CA THR A 245 10.72 -0.29 -21.65
C THR A 245 11.52 -1.56 -21.99
N SER A 246 10.92 -2.46 -22.77
CA SER A 246 11.56 -3.65 -23.34
C SER A 246 11.31 -3.78 -24.84
N TYR A 247 12.24 -4.44 -25.53
CA TYR A 247 12.06 -4.84 -26.93
C TYR A 247 11.19 -6.10 -27.10
N THR A 248 10.95 -6.85 -26.03
CA THR A 248 10.18 -8.11 -26.07
C THR A 248 9.13 -8.11 -24.97
N ASP A 249 7.88 -8.39 -25.36
CA ASP A 249 6.73 -8.55 -24.44
C ASP A 249 6.67 -7.41 -23.42
N ASP A 250 6.67 -6.17 -23.93
CA ASP A 250 6.71 -4.90 -23.21
C ASP A 250 5.39 -4.61 -22.49
N GLN A 251 4.96 -5.52 -21.62
CA GLN A 251 3.74 -5.42 -20.83
C GLN A 251 3.92 -6.13 -19.50
N ALA A 252 3.59 -5.43 -18.40
CA ALA A 252 3.38 -6.05 -17.11
C ALA A 252 2.19 -7.03 -17.21
N ARG A 253 2.36 -8.26 -16.70
CA ARG A 253 1.34 -9.31 -16.83
C ARG A 253 1.31 -10.35 -15.73
N ASN A 254 0.25 -11.15 -15.67
CA ASN A 254 0.10 -12.26 -14.70
C ASN A 254 0.30 -11.78 -13.26
N GLY A 255 -0.22 -10.60 -12.93
CA GLY A 255 0.00 -9.93 -11.64
C GLY A 255 -1.24 -9.92 -10.76
N ILE A 256 -1.02 -9.69 -9.46
CA ILE A 256 -2.08 -9.50 -8.46
C ILE A 256 -1.83 -8.18 -7.72
N ILE A 257 -2.84 -7.33 -7.68
CA ILE A 257 -2.88 -6.10 -6.88
C ILE A 257 -4.01 -6.27 -5.88
N ALA A 258 -3.71 -6.60 -4.62
CA ALA A 258 -4.76 -6.97 -3.68
C ALA A 258 -4.58 -6.53 -2.22
N GLY A 259 -5.68 -6.21 -1.54
CA GLY A 259 -5.65 -5.84 -0.12
C GLY A 259 -4.98 -4.48 0.15
N ASN A 260 -4.69 -3.69 -0.88
CA ASN A 260 -4.05 -2.39 -0.69
C ASN A 260 -5.07 -1.35 -0.25
N THR A 261 -4.62 -0.44 0.61
CA THR A 261 -5.33 0.82 0.85
C THR A 261 -4.60 1.93 0.08
N VAL A 262 -5.31 2.58 -0.85
CA VAL A 262 -4.76 3.69 -1.63
C VAL A 262 -5.64 4.91 -1.42
N SER A 263 -5.08 6.01 -0.95
CA SER A 263 -5.90 7.17 -0.58
C SER A 263 -5.22 8.52 -0.77
N PHE A 264 -6.00 9.58 -0.97
CA PHE A 264 -5.44 10.94 -1.09
C PHE A 264 -4.38 11.06 -2.19
N ILE A 265 -4.63 10.39 -3.31
CA ILE A 265 -3.82 10.46 -4.51
C ILE A 265 -4.38 11.52 -5.45
N SER A 266 -3.62 12.60 -5.68
CA SER A 266 -4.12 13.69 -6.52
C SER A 266 -3.02 14.38 -7.30
N SER A 267 -3.20 14.51 -8.61
CA SER A 267 -2.32 15.33 -9.46
C SER A 267 -2.60 16.83 -9.32
N TYR A 268 -3.66 17.20 -8.60
CA TYR A 268 -4.02 18.58 -8.38
C TYR A 268 -2.99 19.32 -7.55
N GLY A 269 -2.43 20.38 -8.12
CA GLY A 269 -1.37 21.18 -7.53
C GLY A 269 0.04 20.64 -7.79
N ASN A 270 0.16 19.48 -8.45
CA ASN A 270 1.46 18.91 -8.76
C ASN A 270 2.16 19.68 -9.91
N PRO A 271 3.49 19.57 -10.06
CA PRO A 271 4.24 20.32 -11.07
C PRO A 271 3.91 19.97 -12.53
N ALA A 272 3.34 18.80 -12.82
CA ALA A 272 3.11 18.30 -14.18
C ALA A 272 1.71 18.62 -14.72
N TYR A 273 0.68 18.53 -13.88
CA TYR A 273 -0.74 18.61 -14.26
C TYR A 273 -1.44 19.86 -13.70
N GLY A 274 -0.77 20.64 -12.86
CA GLY A 274 -1.24 21.96 -12.45
C GLY A 274 -2.50 21.93 -11.60
N LYS A 275 -3.69 22.06 -12.19
CA LYS A 275 -4.99 22.07 -11.47
C LYS A 275 -5.96 21.02 -12.01
N GLU A 276 -5.43 19.99 -12.65
CA GLU A 276 -6.21 18.89 -13.17
C GLU A 276 -6.28 17.77 -12.12
N TYR A 277 -7.42 17.08 -12.10
CA TYR A 277 -7.62 15.86 -11.31
C TYR A 277 -7.55 14.68 -12.27
N CYS A 278 -6.45 13.93 -12.26
CA CYS A 278 -6.25 12.85 -13.23
C CYS A 278 -5.38 11.70 -12.71
N ALA A 279 -4.94 11.74 -11.44
CA ALA A 279 -4.14 10.66 -10.88
C ALA A 279 -5.00 9.43 -10.53
N GLY A 280 -4.68 8.28 -11.13
CA GLY A 280 -5.21 6.99 -10.72
C GLY A 280 -4.71 6.57 -9.34
N GLY A 281 -5.60 6.15 -8.45
CA GLY A 281 -5.19 5.42 -7.25
C GLY A 281 -4.49 4.13 -7.65
N ILE A 282 -5.14 3.33 -8.50
CA ILE A 282 -4.55 2.18 -9.18
C ILE A 282 -4.78 2.33 -10.68
N TYR A 283 -3.71 2.28 -11.48
CA TYR A 283 -3.75 2.42 -12.93
C TYR A 283 -3.16 1.18 -13.61
N SER A 284 -3.96 0.53 -14.45
CA SER A 284 -3.49 -0.47 -15.41
C SER A 284 -3.37 0.19 -16.78
N ASP A 285 -2.15 0.56 -17.15
CA ASP A 285 -1.79 1.22 -18.41
C ASP A 285 -1.12 0.26 -19.39
N GLY A 286 -1.84 -0.23 -20.38
CA GLY A 286 -1.30 -1.19 -21.35
C GLY A 286 -0.95 -2.57 -20.80
N ALA A 287 -1.20 -2.87 -19.52
CA ALA A 287 -0.95 -4.19 -18.93
C ALA A 287 -1.95 -5.27 -19.40
N ARG A 288 -1.66 -6.54 -19.12
CA ARG A 288 -2.57 -7.64 -19.44
C ARG A 288 -2.59 -8.76 -18.41
N ASP A 289 -3.70 -9.48 -18.31
CA ASP A 289 -3.80 -10.68 -17.46
C ASP A 289 -3.50 -10.38 -15.97
N VAL A 290 -4.01 -9.26 -15.45
CA VAL A 290 -3.81 -8.81 -14.04
C VAL A 290 -5.13 -8.86 -13.27
N ILE A 291 -5.06 -9.30 -12.01
CA ILE A 291 -6.17 -9.25 -11.06
C ILE A 291 -5.95 -8.06 -10.13
N ILE A 292 -6.96 -7.19 -10.02
CA ILE A 292 -7.01 -6.06 -9.09
C ILE A 292 -8.18 -6.32 -8.15
N GLU A 293 -7.93 -6.80 -6.94
CA GLU A 293 -8.99 -7.28 -6.06
C GLU A 293 -8.87 -6.89 -4.59
N ARG A 294 -10.01 -6.72 -3.91
CA ARG A 294 -10.03 -6.42 -2.46
C ARG A 294 -9.20 -5.18 -2.09
N ASN A 295 -9.11 -4.19 -2.98
CA ASN A 295 -8.46 -2.92 -2.66
C ASN A 295 -9.50 -1.92 -2.17
N ARG A 296 -9.06 -1.08 -1.24
CA ARG A 296 -9.82 0.08 -0.78
C ARG A 296 -9.18 1.34 -1.35
N VAL A 297 -9.87 2.01 -2.26
CA VAL A 297 -9.34 3.21 -2.95
C VAL A 297 -10.28 4.40 -2.76
N TYR A 298 -9.78 5.47 -2.13
CA TYR A 298 -10.65 6.57 -1.74
C TYR A 298 -9.97 7.92 -1.67
N ASN A 299 -10.73 8.99 -1.88
CA ASN A 299 -10.21 10.36 -1.96
C ASN A 299 -9.05 10.50 -2.97
N CYS A 300 -8.97 9.62 -3.97
CA CYS A 300 -8.06 9.73 -5.10
C CYS A 300 -8.74 10.53 -6.21
N ASP A 301 -8.02 10.92 -7.28
CA ASP A 301 -8.70 11.54 -8.42
C ASP A 301 -9.58 10.51 -9.13
N ILE A 302 -8.96 9.44 -9.61
CA ILE A 302 -9.63 8.27 -10.16
C ILE A 302 -9.39 7.11 -9.19
N GLY A 303 -10.41 6.34 -8.83
CA GLY A 303 -10.23 5.16 -7.98
C GLY A 303 -9.36 4.10 -8.67
N ILE A 304 -9.92 3.42 -9.66
CA ILE A 304 -9.20 2.46 -10.51
C ILE A 304 -9.35 2.86 -11.97
N GLU A 305 -8.24 2.98 -12.68
CA GLU A 305 -8.21 3.21 -14.12
C GLU A 305 -7.68 1.99 -14.87
N VAL A 306 -8.35 1.62 -15.95
CA VAL A 306 -7.96 0.52 -16.85
C VAL A 306 -7.98 1.04 -18.29
N ALA A 307 -6.84 1.55 -18.76
CA ALA A 307 -6.71 2.17 -20.07
C ALA A 307 -5.35 1.85 -20.69
N SER A 308 -5.08 2.32 -21.91
CA SER A 308 -3.76 2.23 -22.51
C SER A 308 -3.41 3.60 -23.08
N GLU A 309 -2.25 4.15 -22.76
CA GLU A 309 -1.84 5.46 -23.29
C GLU A 309 -1.37 5.43 -24.75
N HIS A 310 -1.20 4.21 -25.28
CA HIS A 310 -0.64 3.99 -26.61
C HIS A 310 -1.70 3.69 -27.67
N LYS A 311 -1.76 4.54 -28.71
CA LYS A 311 -2.68 4.39 -29.83
C LYS A 311 -2.56 3.01 -30.48
N GLY A 312 -3.70 2.34 -30.67
CA GLY A 312 -3.75 1.02 -31.31
C GLY A 312 -3.18 -0.12 -30.45
N LYS A 313 -2.83 0.16 -29.20
CA LYS A 313 -2.51 -0.83 -28.17
C LYS A 313 -3.68 -0.98 -27.21
N SER A 314 -3.63 -2.00 -26.37
CA SER A 314 -4.73 -2.30 -25.44
C SER A 314 -4.21 -2.73 -24.08
N THR A 315 -4.99 -2.38 -23.07
CA THR A 315 -5.07 -3.10 -21.81
C THR A 315 -6.10 -4.20 -21.92
N SER A 316 -5.75 -5.42 -21.51
CA SER A 316 -6.61 -6.57 -21.76
C SER A 316 -6.63 -7.61 -20.65
N ASN A 317 -7.76 -8.32 -20.55
CA ASN A 317 -7.96 -9.41 -19.58
C ASN A 317 -7.69 -8.99 -18.12
N ILE A 318 -7.95 -7.73 -17.78
CA ILE A 318 -7.86 -7.24 -16.40
C ILE A 318 -9.13 -7.62 -15.65
N SER A 319 -8.98 -8.17 -14.45
CA SER A 319 -10.11 -8.51 -13.57
C SER A 319 -10.11 -7.60 -12.35
N VAL A 320 -11.04 -6.64 -12.30
CA VAL A 320 -11.27 -5.70 -11.20
C VAL A 320 -12.39 -6.27 -10.32
N LEU A 321 -12.03 -6.91 -9.21
CA LEU A 321 -12.92 -7.76 -8.42
C LEU A 321 -13.05 -7.31 -6.96
N ASN A 322 -14.25 -7.18 -6.42
CA ASN A 322 -14.45 -6.90 -4.99
C ASN A 322 -13.64 -5.70 -4.49
N ASN A 323 -13.55 -4.59 -5.21
CA ASN A 323 -12.91 -3.37 -4.72
C ASN A 323 -13.94 -2.43 -4.10
N ILE A 324 -13.49 -1.64 -3.13
CA ILE A 324 -14.29 -0.59 -2.49
C ILE A 324 -13.72 0.76 -2.91
N LEU A 325 -14.51 1.52 -3.66
CA LEU A 325 -14.07 2.74 -4.33
C LEU A 325 -14.99 3.89 -3.94
N TYR A 326 -14.50 4.86 -3.17
CA TYR A 326 -15.38 5.88 -2.62
C TYR A 326 -14.79 7.26 -2.48
N ASN A 327 -15.63 8.28 -2.57
CA ASN A 327 -15.27 9.69 -2.40
C ASN A 327 -14.12 10.16 -3.32
N ASN A 328 -13.89 9.49 -4.46
CA ASN A 328 -12.87 9.91 -5.41
C ASN A 328 -13.28 11.22 -6.10
N ASN A 329 -12.30 12.10 -6.41
CA ASN A 329 -12.53 13.44 -6.91
C ASN A 329 -13.24 13.46 -8.27
N LEU A 330 -12.90 12.51 -9.15
CA LEU A 330 -13.39 12.44 -10.53
C LEU A 330 -14.30 11.22 -10.76
N THR A 331 -13.86 10.00 -10.46
CA THR A 331 -14.70 8.80 -10.66
C THR A 331 -14.21 7.60 -9.85
N GLY A 332 -15.07 6.60 -9.65
CA GLY A 332 -14.71 5.35 -8.99
C GLY A 332 -13.89 4.45 -9.92
N ILE A 333 -14.43 4.16 -11.11
CA ILE A 333 -13.77 3.34 -12.13
C ILE A 333 -13.72 4.11 -13.46
N ALA A 334 -12.53 4.23 -14.05
CA ALA A 334 -12.34 4.68 -15.42
C ALA A 334 -11.83 3.54 -16.30
N PHE A 335 -12.34 3.42 -17.53
CA PHE A 335 -11.76 2.49 -18.49
C PHE A 335 -11.94 2.92 -19.95
N GLY A 336 -11.00 2.52 -20.80
CA GLY A 336 -10.82 3.03 -22.16
C GLY A 336 -9.84 4.20 -22.19
N GLY A 337 -9.26 4.50 -23.36
CA GLY A 337 -8.35 5.62 -23.52
C GLY A 337 -9.06 6.97 -23.37
N TYR A 338 -8.42 7.95 -22.73
CA TYR A 338 -9.05 9.25 -22.47
C TYR A 338 -9.32 10.10 -23.72
N ASP A 339 -8.73 9.75 -24.88
CA ASP A 339 -9.04 10.35 -26.17
C ASP A 339 -8.83 9.37 -27.34
N LYS A 340 -9.06 9.86 -28.57
CA LYS A 340 -8.90 9.06 -29.81
C LYS A 340 -7.45 8.74 -30.20
N ASN A 341 -6.49 9.32 -29.49
CA ASN A 341 -5.06 9.08 -29.65
C ASN A 341 -4.54 8.07 -28.61
N ARG A 342 -5.38 7.62 -27.68
CA ARG A 342 -5.06 6.57 -26.71
C ARG A 342 -5.59 5.21 -27.16
N GLY A 343 -5.15 4.20 -26.43
CA GLY A 343 -5.43 2.79 -26.66
C GLY A 343 -6.79 2.34 -26.16
N SER A 344 -6.97 1.03 -26.16
CA SER A 344 -8.23 0.35 -25.89
C SER A 344 -8.25 -0.37 -24.55
N THR A 345 -9.46 -0.67 -24.07
CA THR A 345 -9.68 -1.63 -22.97
C THR A 345 -10.53 -2.79 -23.46
N ILE A 346 -9.98 -4.01 -23.43
CA ILE A 346 -10.53 -5.16 -24.13
C ILE A 346 -10.65 -6.39 -23.22
N ASN A 347 -11.82 -7.03 -23.22
CA ASN A 347 -12.09 -8.27 -22.49
C ASN A 347 -11.78 -8.18 -20.98
N CYS A 348 -11.92 -7.00 -20.39
CA CYS A 348 -11.75 -6.80 -18.96
C CYS A 348 -13.06 -7.06 -18.21
N LYS A 349 -12.95 -7.39 -16.93
CA LYS A 349 -14.06 -7.68 -16.04
C LYS A 349 -14.05 -6.73 -14.86
N PHE A 350 -15.20 -6.14 -14.55
CA PHE A 350 -15.43 -5.25 -13.41
C PHE A 350 -16.59 -5.85 -12.62
N ILE A 351 -16.25 -6.70 -11.64
CA ILE A 351 -17.19 -7.60 -11.01
C ILE A 351 -17.22 -7.40 -9.49
N ASN A 352 -18.42 -7.40 -8.91
CA ASN A 352 -18.61 -7.37 -7.46
C ASN A 352 -17.92 -6.17 -6.78
N ASN A 353 -17.76 -5.02 -7.42
CA ASN A 353 -17.19 -3.83 -6.78
C ASN A 353 -18.28 -3.02 -6.07
N THR A 354 -17.92 -2.30 -5.02
CA THR A 354 -18.78 -1.30 -4.36
C THR A 354 -18.23 0.09 -4.63
N LEU A 355 -19.02 0.92 -5.30
CA LEU A 355 -18.72 2.30 -5.64
C LEU A 355 -19.66 3.23 -4.86
N TYR A 356 -19.12 4.21 -4.14
CA TYR A 356 -19.89 5.13 -3.31
C TYR A 356 -19.43 6.58 -3.42
N ASN A 357 -20.34 7.46 -3.81
CA ASN A 357 -20.17 8.91 -3.77
C ASN A 357 -18.88 9.38 -4.45
N ASN A 358 -18.56 8.80 -5.59
CA ASN A 358 -17.44 9.24 -6.42
C ASN A 358 -17.85 10.47 -7.26
N ASP A 359 -16.87 11.08 -7.91
CA ASP A 359 -17.01 12.37 -8.58
C ASP A 359 -17.36 13.51 -7.60
N THR A 360 -16.59 13.60 -6.49
CA THR A 360 -16.83 14.62 -5.45
C THR A 360 -16.54 16.04 -5.93
N LYS A 361 -15.80 16.20 -7.03
CA LYS A 361 -15.52 17.49 -7.68
C LYS A 361 -16.50 17.86 -8.79
N ARG A 362 -17.48 17.00 -9.08
CA ARG A 362 -18.53 17.27 -10.08
C ARG A 362 -17.96 17.54 -11.46
N THR A 363 -17.03 16.70 -11.88
CA THR A 363 -16.40 16.74 -13.20
C THR A 363 -17.35 16.28 -14.31
N GLY A 364 -18.44 15.59 -13.97
CA GLY A 364 -19.38 15.00 -14.92
C GLY A 364 -18.98 13.59 -15.36
N CYS A 365 -18.14 12.93 -14.56
CA CYS A 365 -17.69 11.56 -14.81
C CYS A 365 -18.54 10.53 -14.05
N GLY A 366 -19.13 10.91 -12.91
CA GLY A 366 -19.98 10.03 -12.10
C GLY A 366 -19.23 8.86 -11.47
N GLU A 367 -19.96 7.81 -11.10
CA GLU A 367 -19.38 6.60 -10.49
C GLU A 367 -18.45 5.85 -11.46
N VAL A 368 -18.77 5.83 -12.76
CA VAL A 368 -18.02 5.13 -13.80
C VAL A 368 -17.79 6.00 -15.03
N LEU A 369 -16.53 6.16 -15.43
CA LEU A 369 -16.12 6.82 -16.66
C LEU A 369 -15.72 5.79 -17.73
N MET A 370 -16.54 5.66 -18.76
CA MET A 370 -16.31 4.79 -19.91
C MET A 370 -15.82 5.62 -21.10
N GLN A 371 -14.52 5.60 -21.32
CA GLN A 371 -13.81 6.46 -22.27
C GLN A 371 -13.75 5.84 -23.67
N PHE A 372 -12.77 6.22 -24.49
CA PHE A 372 -12.65 5.80 -25.88
C PHE A 372 -12.21 4.33 -26.01
N SER A 373 -12.77 3.67 -27.04
CA SER A 373 -12.30 2.37 -27.55
C SER A 373 -12.35 1.23 -26.53
N THR A 374 -13.54 0.94 -26.03
CA THR A 374 -13.82 -0.19 -25.15
C THR A 374 -14.50 -1.33 -25.91
N ASN A 375 -14.05 -2.58 -25.71
CA ASN A 375 -14.58 -3.76 -26.39
C ASN A 375 -14.69 -5.00 -25.49
N GLY A 376 -15.85 -5.66 -25.48
CA GLY A 376 -15.98 -6.98 -24.87
C GLY A 376 -15.84 -7.01 -23.35
N ASN A 377 -15.98 -5.86 -22.68
CA ASN A 377 -15.84 -5.78 -21.23
C ASN A 377 -17.13 -6.18 -20.53
N ILE A 378 -17.02 -6.74 -19.33
CA ILE A 378 -18.15 -7.15 -18.49
C ILE A 378 -18.15 -6.30 -17.22
N PHE A 379 -19.27 -5.64 -16.94
CA PHE A 379 -19.50 -4.86 -15.73
C PHE A 379 -20.73 -5.41 -15.01
N CYS A 380 -20.50 -6.25 -13.99
CA CYS A 380 -21.54 -7.11 -13.42
C CYS A 380 -21.47 -7.21 -11.88
N ASN A 381 -22.61 -7.42 -11.23
CA ASN A 381 -22.69 -7.64 -9.79
C ASN A 381 -22.15 -6.49 -8.93
N ASN A 382 -22.05 -5.27 -9.45
CA ASN A 382 -21.53 -4.13 -8.69
C ASN A 382 -22.65 -3.45 -7.88
N ILE A 383 -22.31 -2.79 -6.78
CA ILE A 383 -23.17 -1.77 -6.16
C ILE A 383 -22.62 -0.40 -6.54
N LEU A 384 -23.47 0.45 -7.11
CA LEU A 384 -23.18 1.85 -7.43
C LEU A 384 -24.13 2.71 -6.63
N TYR A 385 -23.58 3.44 -5.66
CA TYR A 385 -24.29 4.44 -4.90
C TYR A 385 -23.77 5.81 -5.34
N SER A 386 -24.55 6.51 -6.17
CA SER A 386 -24.15 7.83 -6.66
C SER A 386 -24.28 8.93 -5.61
N GLY A 387 -23.36 9.89 -5.67
CA GLY A 387 -23.44 11.12 -4.86
C GLY A 387 -24.59 12.04 -5.29
N ASN A 388 -24.57 13.28 -4.79
CA ASN A 388 -25.63 14.27 -5.03
C ASN A 388 -25.88 14.65 -6.50
N GLN A 389 -24.98 14.26 -7.41
CA GLN A 389 -25.16 14.45 -8.85
C GLN A 389 -26.18 13.47 -9.44
N ASN A 390 -26.44 12.34 -8.78
CA ASN A 390 -27.22 11.21 -9.32
C ASN A 390 -26.67 10.64 -10.64
N LEU A 391 -25.43 10.98 -11.03
CA LEU A 391 -24.79 10.52 -12.26
C LEU A 391 -24.03 9.22 -12.02
N PHE A 392 -24.41 8.17 -12.75
CA PHE A 392 -23.80 6.84 -12.60
C PHE A 392 -22.70 6.57 -13.61
N ILE A 393 -23.01 6.66 -14.90
CA ILE A 393 -22.05 6.31 -15.96
C ILE A 393 -21.93 7.47 -16.93
N SER A 394 -20.69 7.85 -17.23
CA SER A 394 -20.35 8.79 -18.29
C SER A 394 -19.66 8.07 -19.45
N ASN A 395 -20.31 8.02 -20.61
CA ASN A 395 -19.80 7.45 -21.85
C ASN A 395 -20.01 8.44 -23.00
N VAL A 396 -18.97 9.23 -23.27
CA VAL A 396 -19.01 10.32 -24.27
C VAL A 396 -18.59 9.86 -25.68
N TYR A 397 -18.34 8.56 -25.89
CA TYR A 397 -17.89 8.02 -27.17
C TYR A 397 -18.91 7.06 -27.78
N LYS A 398 -19.08 7.14 -29.11
CA LYS A 398 -20.05 6.31 -29.86
C LYS A 398 -19.44 4.99 -30.32
N GLU A 399 -18.10 4.94 -30.39
CA GLU A 399 -17.26 3.86 -30.89
C GLU A 399 -17.15 2.66 -29.95
N ASN A 400 -17.64 2.78 -28.71
CA ASN A 400 -17.65 1.74 -27.71
C ASN A 400 -18.62 0.60 -28.05
N ASN A 401 -18.16 -0.65 -28.02
CA ASN A 401 -18.89 -1.80 -28.57
C ASN A 401 -18.77 -3.07 -27.71
N GLY A 402 -19.81 -3.91 -27.69
CA GLY A 402 -19.74 -5.23 -27.06
C GLY A 402 -19.53 -5.26 -25.54
N ASN A 403 -19.67 -4.12 -24.86
CA ASN A 403 -19.59 -4.05 -23.41
C ASN A 403 -20.94 -4.44 -22.79
N ILE A 404 -20.91 -5.29 -21.76
CA ILE A 404 -22.10 -5.81 -21.07
C ILE A 404 -22.16 -5.16 -19.69
N PHE A 405 -23.30 -4.54 -19.38
CA PHE A 405 -23.64 -4.08 -18.03
C PHE A 405 -24.90 -4.82 -17.60
N ASP A 406 -24.84 -5.59 -16.51
CA ASP A 406 -26.01 -6.30 -15.99
C ASP A 406 -25.84 -6.75 -14.53
N TYR A 407 -26.94 -7.08 -13.86
CA TYR A 407 -26.96 -7.53 -12.44
C TYR A 407 -26.31 -6.55 -11.46
N ASN A 408 -26.32 -5.26 -11.76
CA ASN A 408 -25.83 -4.22 -10.87
C ASN A 408 -26.95 -3.70 -9.95
N ILE A 409 -26.58 -3.21 -8.78
CA ILE A 409 -27.46 -2.42 -7.91
C ILE A 409 -27.12 -0.95 -8.09
N TYR A 410 -28.10 -0.16 -8.47
CA TYR A 410 -28.00 1.30 -8.56
C TYR A 410 -28.77 1.93 -7.41
N TYR A 411 -28.19 2.94 -6.80
CA TYR A 411 -28.89 3.75 -5.81
C TYR A 411 -28.45 5.21 -5.84
N SER A 412 -29.41 6.11 -5.67
CA SER A 412 -29.17 7.52 -5.44
C SER A 412 -30.28 8.05 -4.54
N VAL A 413 -29.95 9.06 -3.73
CA VAL A 413 -30.94 9.71 -2.84
C VAL A 413 -32.05 10.39 -3.66
N GLY A 414 -31.75 10.85 -4.88
CA GLY A 414 -32.75 11.40 -5.80
C GLY A 414 -33.74 10.37 -6.36
N GLY A 415 -33.45 9.07 -6.23
CA GLY A 415 -34.30 7.99 -6.71
C GLY A 415 -34.20 7.73 -8.22
N ALA A 416 -34.81 6.63 -8.66
CA ALA A 416 -34.69 6.08 -10.02
C ALA A 416 -35.20 7.00 -11.14
N ALA A 417 -36.05 7.97 -10.82
CA ALA A 417 -36.56 8.94 -11.79
C ALA A 417 -35.56 10.09 -12.05
N SER A 418 -34.73 10.43 -11.05
CA SER A 418 -33.77 11.52 -11.11
C SER A 418 -32.33 11.07 -11.38
N SER A 419 -32.08 9.76 -11.37
CA SER A 419 -30.80 9.17 -11.77
C SER A 419 -30.41 9.50 -13.21
N GLU A 420 -29.12 9.68 -13.47
CA GLU A 420 -28.57 10.21 -14.73
C GLU A 420 -27.45 9.32 -15.30
N TRP A 421 -27.38 9.31 -16.63
CA TRP A 421 -26.35 8.67 -17.43
C TRP A 421 -25.99 9.55 -18.63
N ILE A 422 -24.74 9.49 -19.06
CA ILE A 422 -24.34 9.86 -20.41
C ILE A 422 -24.01 8.56 -21.12
N TRP A 423 -24.73 8.23 -22.20
CA TRP A 423 -24.51 7.00 -22.94
C TRP A 423 -24.34 7.28 -24.42
N LYS A 424 -23.17 6.93 -24.96
CA LYS A 424 -22.80 7.21 -26.36
C LYS A 424 -23.01 8.69 -26.72
N ASN A 425 -22.56 9.59 -25.84
CA ASN A 425 -22.68 11.05 -25.95
C ASN A 425 -24.11 11.61 -25.91
N GLU A 426 -25.08 10.84 -25.42
CA GLU A 426 -26.45 11.29 -25.22
C GLU A 426 -26.77 11.30 -23.72
N TYR A 427 -27.37 12.38 -23.22
CA TYR A 427 -27.83 12.47 -21.83
C TYR A 427 -29.15 11.70 -21.66
N ILE A 428 -29.21 10.86 -20.63
CA ILE A 428 -30.37 10.05 -20.29
C ILE A 428 -30.67 10.23 -18.81
N GLN A 429 -31.90 10.68 -18.52
CA GLN A 429 -32.43 10.72 -17.16
C GLN A 429 -33.43 9.59 -16.95
N SER A 430 -33.43 9.02 -15.75
CA SER A 430 -34.17 7.85 -15.29
C SER A 430 -33.58 6.50 -15.67
N PHE A 431 -33.51 5.61 -14.67
CA PHE A 431 -33.01 4.24 -14.80
C PHE A 431 -33.80 3.43 -15.85
N ASP A 432 -35.12 3.54 -15.86
CA ASP A 432 -35.95 2.80 -16.81
C ASP A 432 -35.71 3.26 -18.25
N LYS A 433 -35.52 4.58 -18.47
CA LYS A 433 -35.16 5.09 -19.80
C LYS A 433 -33.80 4.59 -20.23
N TYR A 434 -32.80 4.63 -19.34
CA TYR A 434 -31.46 4.09 -19.60
C TYR A 434 -31.54 2.62 -20.04
N ARG A 435 -32.22 1.75 -19.28
CA ARG A 435 -32.39 0.33 -19.66
C ARG A 435 -33.09 0.17 -21.01
N SER A 436 -34.15 0.93 -21.26
CA SER A 436 -34.90 0.84 -22.52
C SER A 436 -34.08 1.28 -23.75
N ILE A 437 -33.25 2.31 -23.61
CA ILE A 437 -32.44 2.88 -24.71
C ILE A 437 -31.22 2.01 -24.99
N THR A 438 -30.57 1.52 -23.94
CA THR A 438 -29.29 0.81 -24.07
C THR A 438 -29.46 -0.69 -24.26
N GLY A 439 -30.54 -1.28 -23.73
CA GLY A 439 -30.71 -2.73 -23.60
C GLY A 439 -29.84 -3.38 -22.51
N ASN A 440 -29.03 -2.59 -21.81
CA ASN A 440 -28.23 -3.03 -20.67
C ASN A 440 -29.09 -3.12 -19.40
N ASP A 441 -28.50 -3.73 -18.36
CA ASP A 441 -29.01 -3.71 -17.00
C ASP A 441 -30.42 -4.32 -16.85
N LYS A 442 -30.69 -5.35 -17.66
CA LYS A 442 -31.96 -6.06 -17.71
C LYS A 442 -32.34 -6.69 -16.36
N HIS A 443 -31.36 -7.22 -15.64
CA HIS A 443 -31.52 -7.87 -14.34
C HIS A 443 -31.07 -6.98 -13.17
N SER A 444 -30.47 -5.84 -13.46
CA SER A 444 -30.08 -4.82 -12.48
C SER A 444 -31.30 -4.20 -11.78
N LYS A 445 -31.09 -3.76 -10.54
CA LYS A 445 -32.14 -3.18 -9.69
C LYS A 445 -31.75 -1.75 -9.25
N PHE A 446 -32.76 -0.90 -9.08
CA PHE A 446 -32.58 0.40 -8.43
C PHE A 446 -33.16 0.36 -7.02
N VAL A 447 -32.32 0.08 -6.03
CA VAL A 447 -32.72 -0.16 -4.63
C VAL A 447 -31.63 0.30 -3.68
N ASP A 448 -32.00 0.78 -2.49
CA ASP A 448 -31.05 1.07 -1.43
C ASP A 448 -30.30 -0.22 -1.03
N PRO A 449 -28.95 -0.26 -1.09
CA PRO A 449 -28.18 -1.43 -0.67
C PRO A 449 -28.23 -1.67 0.85
N GLN A 450 -28.70 -0.69 1.64
CA GLN A 450 -28.82 -0.75 3.10
C GLN A 450 -27.48 -1.03 3.79
N PHE A 451 -26.46 -0.22 3.47
CA PHE A 451 -25.15 -0.32 4.12
C PHE A 451 -25.22 -0.12 5.65
N ILE A 452 -24.28 -0.73 6.38
CA ILE A 452 -24.20 -0.68 7.85
C ILE A 452 -23.96 0.76 8.33
N ASP A 453 -22.88 1.40 7.90
CA ASP A 453 -22.49 2.75 8.32
C ASP A 453 -21.81 3.53 7.20
N LEU A 454 -22.35 4.70 6.87
CA LEU A 454 -21.81 5.62 5.88
C LEU A 454 -21.29 6.93 6.49
N SER A 455 -21.33 7.05 7.82
CA SER A 455 -21.10 8.30 8.55
C SER A 455 -19.69 8.44 9.12
N SER A 456 -18.92 7.36 9.19
CA SER A 456 -17.54 7.34 9.69
C SER A 456 -16.52 7.74 8.62
N ASP A 457 -15.29 8.05 9.05
CA ASP A 457 -14.15 8.30 8.15
C ASP A 457 -13.69 7.04 7.40
N LEU A 458 -14.10 5.84 7.86
CA LEU A 458 -13.92 4.54 7.21
C LEU A 458 -15.29 3.83 7.11
N PRO A 459 -16.09 4.14 6.08
CA PRO A 459 -17.44 3.59 5.95
C PRO A 459 -17.48 2.07 5.93
N ASP A 460 -18.53 1.52 6.54
CA ASP A 460 -18.85 0.10 6.54
C ASP A 460 -19.89 -0.21 5.45
N PHE A 461 -19.39 -0.73 4.32
CA PHE A 461 -20.17 -1.10 3.15
C PHE A 461 -20.71 -2.54 3.19
N HIS A 462 -20.66 -3.22 4.34
CA HIS A 462 -21.49 -4.41 4.53
C HIS A 462 -22.96 -4.04 4.39
N ILE A 463 -23.76 -4.97 3.84
CA ILE A 463 -25.21 -4.79 3.69
C ILE A 463 -25.95 -5.39 4.89
N LYS A 464 -27.05 -4.75 5.30
CA LYS A 464 -27.91 -5.23 6.38
C LYS A 464 -28.71 -6.46 5.97
N GLU A 465 -29.12 -7.25 6.96
CA GLU A 465 -30.09 -8.33 6.76
C GLU A 465 -31.36 -7.77 6.11
N GLY A 466 -31.85 -8.47 5.06
CA GLY A 466 -33.02 -8.05 4.29
C GLY A 466 -32.70 -7.13 3.09
N SER A 467 -31.44 -6.75 2.88
CA SER A 467 -31.04 -5.99 1.69
C SER A 467 -31.40 -6.72 0.40
N SER A 468 -31.94 -5.97 -0.57
CA SER A 468 -32.27 -6.49 -1.90
C SER A 468 -31.05 -6.75 -2.79
N ALA A 469 -29.85 -6.43 -2.30
CA ALA A 469 -28.57 -6.80 -2.91
C ALA A 469 -28.17 -8.26 -2.60
N ILE A 470 -28.78 -8.87 -1.58
CA ILE A 470 -28.56 -10.28 -1.23
C ILE A 470 -29.11 -11.19 -2.34
N ASN A 471 -28.29 -12.14 -2.80
CA ASN A 471 -28.59 -13.10 -3.88
C ASN A 471 -29.09 -12.44 -5.18
N ALA A 472 -28.70 -11.20 -5.43
CA ALA A 472 -29.18 -10.42 -6.58
C ALA A 472 -28.26 -10.47 -7.80
N GLY A 473 -27.05 -11.00 -7.66
CA GLY A 473 -26.04 -11.04 -8.71
C GLY A 473 -26.11 -12.30 -9.60
N ASP A 474 -25.37 -12.25 -10.70
CA ASP A 474 -25.13 -13.34 -11.63
C ASP A 474 -24.03 -14.30 -11.12
N PRO A 475 -24.36 -15.56 -10.78
CA PRO A 475 -23.37 -16.54 -10.33
C PRO A 475 -22.38 -16.96 -11.44
N ALA A 476 -22.66 -16.69 -12.72
CA ALA A 476 -21.73 -16.99 -13.81
C ALA A 476 -20.59 -15.96 -13.92
N ASN A 477 -20.81 -14.74 -13.40
CA ASN A 477 -19.86 -13.64 -13.42
C ASN A 477 -19.58 -13.14 -12.00
N CYS A 478 -19.10 -14.05 -11.13
CA CYS A 478 -18.75 -13.72 -9.75
C CYS A 478 -17.29 -14.05 -9.42
N ALA A 479 -16.72 -13.33 -8.46
CA ALA A 479 -15.46 -13.72 -7.84
C ALA A 479 -15.67 -14.92 -6.90
N GLU A 480 -14.64 -15.74 -6.68
CA GLU A 480 -14.74 -16.90 -5.77
C GLU A 480 -14.87 -16.47 -4.30
N TYR A 481 -14.20 -15.38 -3.93
CA TYR A 481 -14.21 -14.82 -2.59
C TYR A 481 -14.65 -13.35 -2.62
N ASP A 482 -15.27 -12.86 -1.55
CA ASP A 482 -15.65 -11.45 -1.37
C ASP A 482 -14.48 -10.59 -0.85
N PHE A 483 -14.74 -9.32 -0.53
CA PHE A 483 -13.76 -8.36 0.01
C PHE A 483 -13.09 -8.87 1.27
N ASP A 484 -13.87 -9.45 2.17
CA ASP A 484 -13.35 -9.96 3.43
C ASP A 484 -12.69 -11.34 3.25
N GLY A 485 -12.91 -12.04 2.13
CA GLY A 485 -12.43 -13.41 1.90
C GLY A 485 -13.45 -14.51 2.23
N ASN A 486 -14.74 -14.18 2.36
CA ASN A 486 -15.82 -15.18 2.40
C ASN A 486 -15.92 -15.84 1.04
N LYS A 487 -16.11 -17.15 1.03
CA LYS A 487 -16.46 -17.85 -0.21
C LYS A 487 -17.88 -17.45 -0.63
N ARG A 488 -18.05 -17.02 -1.88
CA ARG A 488 -19.37 -16.78 -2.47
C ARG A 488 -20.00 -18.11 -2.89
N ASN A 489 -21.26 -18.34 -2.55
CA ASN A 489 -21.94 -19.60 -2.86
C ASN A 489 -22.78 -19.48 -4.14
N SER A 490 -22.16 -19.70 -5.30
CA SER A 490 -22.83 -19.62 -6.60
C SER A 490 -24.07 -20.52 -6.77
N TYR A 491 -24.30 -21.50 -5.88
CA TYR A 491 -25.51 -22.33 -5.89
C TYR A 491 -26.71 -21.72 -5.14
N GLN A 492 -26.47 -20.78 -4.21
CA GLN A 492 -27.52 -20.14 -3.42
C GLN A 492 -27.88 -18.73 -3.91
N GLY A 493 -27.10 -18.21 -4.86
CA GLY A 493 -27.11 -16.82 -5.29
C GLY A 493 -25.81 -16.15 -4.88
N VAL A 494 -25.46 -15.04 -5.54
CA VAL A 494 -24.30 -14.22 -5.16
C VAL A 494 -24.79 -12.82 -4.87
N ASP A 495 -24.19 -12.17 -3.88
CA ASP A 495 -24.55 -10.81 -3.54
C ASP A 495 -23.92 -9.82 -4.51
N CYS A 496 -24.61 -8.73 -4.79
CA CYS A 496 -24.00 -7.60 -5.49
C CYS A 496 -23.10 -6.82 -4.53
N GLY A 497 -22.03 -6.22 -5.06
CA GLY A 497 -21.06 -5.44 -4.31
C GLY A 497 -19.90 -6.27 -3.76
N ALA A 498 -19.01 -5.58 -3.05
CA ALA A 498 -17.73 -6.12 -2.60
C ALA A 498 -17.86 -7.20 -1.52
N TYR A 499 -18.94 -7.18 -0.75
CA TYR A 499 -19.18 -8.10 0.36
C TYR A 499 -20.19 -9.17 -0.02
N GLU A 500 -20.04 -10.36 0.56
CA GLU A 500 -21.09 -11.37 0.68
C GLU A 500 -21.71 -11.22 2.07
N PHE A 501 -23.03 -11.15 2.15
CA PHE A 501 -23.75 -11.14 3.40
C PHE A 501 -23.54 -12.47 4.13
N SER A 502 -22.82 -12.40 5.24
CA SER A 502 -22.69 -13.50 6.20
C SER A 502 -23.33 -13.08 7.52
N PRO A 503 -24.31 -13.82 8.06
CA PRO A 503 -24.89 -13.53 9.36
C PRO A 503 -23.92 -13.81 10.53
N VAL A 504 -22.69 -14.29 10.25
CA VAL A 504 -21.65 -14.59 11.25
C VAL A 504 -20.30 -14.00 10.81
N PRO A 505 -19.61 -13.24 11.68
CA PRO A 505 -18.24 -12.78 11.42
C PRO A 505 -17.29 -13.94 11.14
N VAL A 506 -16.38 -13.79 10.19
CA VAL A 506 -15.53 -14.90 9.76
C VAL A 506 -14.19 -14.88 10.48
N LYS A 507 -14.00 -15.88 11.33
CA LYS A 507 -12.95 -15.94 12.36
C LYS A 507 -11.50 -16.05 11.86
N ASN A 508 -11.29 -16.28 10.56
CA ASN A 508 -9.95 -16.49 9.96
C ASN A 508 -9.48 -15.29 9.12
N LYS A 509 -10.02 -14.09 9.38
CA LYS A 509 -9.80 -12.88 8.57
C LYS A 509 -8.90 -11.88 9.25
N THR A 510 -8.57 -10.83 8.51
CA THR A 510 -7.93 -9.63 9.01
C THR A 510 -8.79 -8.39 8.70
N TYR A 511 -8.67 -7.36 9.52
CA TYR A 511 -9.43 -6.10 9.46
C TYR A 511 -8.49 -4.89 9.61
N THR A 512 -9.01 -3.69 9.42
CA THR A 512 -8.28 -2.44 9.62
C THR A 512 -8.57 -1.87 11.00
N LEU A 513 -7.52 -1.53 11.74
CA LEU A 513 -7.61 -0.70 12.95
C LEU A 513 -7.10 0.70 12.62
N ALA A 514 -7.97 1.71 12.67
CA ALA A 514 -7.59 3.09 12.46
C ALA A 514 -8.05 3.97 13.63
N GLY A 515 -7.70 5.26 13.59
CA GLY A 515 -8.18 6.19 14.59
C GLY A 515 -7.41 7.49 14.64
N TYR A 516 -7.76 8.31 15.61
CA TYR A 516 -7.10 9.60 15.86
C TYR A 516 -6.58 9.68 17.29
N ILE A 517 -5.33 10.07 17.45
CA ILE A 517 -4.67 10.26 18.75
C ILE A 517 -4.15 11.68 18.84
N LYS A 518 -4.40 12.34 19.97
CA LYS A 518 -3.98 13.72 20.21
C LYS A 518 -3.21 13.85 21.51
N CYS A 519 -2.06 14.50 21.46
CA CYS A 519 -1.31 14.89 22.64
C CYS A 519 -2.09 15.94 23.44
N ASN A 520 -2.17 15.78 24.76
CA ASN A 520 -2.89 16.70 25.66
C ASN A 520 -2.07 17.97 25.93
N VAL A 521 -1.82 18.73 24.87
CA VAL A 521 -1.08 20.00 24.91
C VAL A 521 -1.79 20.99 24.00
N GLU A 522 -2.04 22.18 24.53
CA GLU A 522 -2.53 23.30 23.73
C GLU A 522 -1.34 23.94 23.02
N THR A 523 -1.25 23.73 21.70
CA THR A 523 -0.19 24.30 20.87
C THR A 523 -0.68 24.52 19.45
N LYS A 524 -0.04 25.43 18.72
CA LYS A 524 -0.30 25.70 17.30
C LYS A 524 0.46 24.75 16.35
N TYR A 525 1.32 23.88 16.89
CA TYR A 525 2.19 23.01 16.10
C TYR A 525 1.60 21.59 15.99
N PRO A 526 0.99 21.20 14.85
CA PRO A 526 0.34 19.89 14.72
C PRO A 526 1.33 18.71 14.76
N GLU A 527 2.61 18.95 14.44
CA GLU A 527 3.68 17.93 14.48
C GLU A 527 3.83 17.26 15.85
N ILE A 528 3.32 17.87 16.93
CA ILE A 528 3.24 17.22 18.24
C ILE A 528 2.46 15.90 18.22
N ASN A 529 1.46 15.75 17.34
CA ASN A 529 0.67 14.53 17.23
C ASN A 529 1.32 13.48 16.32
N LYS A 530 2.40 13.82 15.61
CA LYS A 530 3.11 12.90 14.72
C LYS A 530 4.01 11.94 15.48
N GLY A 531 4.16 10.73 14.94
CA GLY A 531 5.12 9.74 15.44
C GLY A 531 4.69 9.09 16.76
N ILE A 532 3.41 9.15 17.12
CA ILE A 532 2.88 8.36 18.24
C ILE A 532 2.75 6.92 17.75
N LYS A 533 3.42 5.99 18.42
CA LYS A 533 3.36 4.56 18.10
C LYS A 533 2.04 3.97 18.58
N VAL A 534 1.34 3.27 17.69
CA VAL A 534 0.16 2.46 18.00
C VAL A 534 0.51 1.01 17.72
N GLU A 535 0.46 0.17 18.75
CA GLU A 535 0.96 -1.21 18.70
C GLU A 535 -0.09 -2.18 19.25
N ILE A 536 -0.32 -3.28 18.53
CA ILE A 536 -1.11 -4.42 19.00
C ILE A 536 -0.17 -5.31 19.80
N VAL A 537 -0.34 -5.34 21.12
CA VAL A 537 0.61 -6.03 22.03
C VAL A 537 0.73 -7.51 21.72
N GLN A 538 -0.38 -8.16 21.35
CA GLN A 538 -0.43 -9.60 21.11
C GLN A 538 0.31 -10.03 19.84
N THR A 539 0.30 -9.21 18.79
CA THR A 539 0.92 -9.54 17.49
C THR A 539 2.28 -8.87 17.32
N GLY A 540 2.51 -7.75 18.01
CA GLY A 540 3.67 -6.88 17.80
C GLY A 540 3.52 -5.95 16.59
N ASP A 541 2.41 -6.02 15.86
CA ASP A 541 2.16 -5.12 14.73
C ASP A 541 1.98 -3.69 15.22
N TYR A 542 2.52 -2.73 14.47
CA TYR A 542 2.41 -1.32 14.85
C TYR A 542 2.35 -0.38 13.65
N THR A 543 1.86 0.82 13.91
CA THR A 543 1.91 1.97 13.00
C THR A 543 2.27 3.24 13.79
N TYR A 544 2.43 4.36 13.10
CA TYR A 544 2.67 5.66 13.71
C TYR A 544 1.65 6.69 13.21
N THR A 545 1.30 7.64 14.06
CA THR A 545 0.39 8.72 13.68
C THR A 545 1.04 9.76 12.77
N ASP A 546 0.24 10.36 11.88
CA ASP A 546 0.58 11.57 11.14
C ASP A 546 0.48 12.85 12.01
N SER A 547 0.71 14.04 11.44
CA SER A 547 0.60 15.31 12.18
C SER A 547 -0.84 15.70 12.55
N ASN A 548 -1.86 15.09 11.96
CA ASN A 548 -3.25 15.21 12.39
C ASN A 548 -3.59 14.25 13.53
N GLY A 549 -2.66 13.36 13.90
CA GLY A 549 -2.90 12.29 14.86
C GLY A 549 -3.59 11.06 14.28
N TYR A 550 -3.83 11.02 12.96
CA TYR A 550 -4.43 9.88 12.30
C TYR A 550 -3.44 8.72 12.23
N PHE A 551 -3.91 7.51 12.45
CA PHE A 551 -3.15 6.30 12.17
C PHE A 551 -4.05 5.25 11.52
N GLN A 552 -3.41 4.33 10.79
CA GLN A 552 -4.06 3.15 10.26
C GLN A 552 -3.12 1.95 10.34
N LEU A 553 -3.64 0.84 10.84
CA LEU A 553 -3.00 -0.45 10.92
C LEU A 553 -3.87 -1.45 10.15
N PRO A 554 -3.55 -1.71 8.87
CA PRO A 554 -4.29 -2.69 8.08
C PRO A 554 -3.94 -4.12 8.52
N ASN A 555 -4.77 -5.09 8.14
CA ASN A 555 -4.51 -6.52 8.30
C ASN A 555 -4.40 -7.05 9.75
N VAL A 556 -5.15 -6.48 10.69
CA VAL A 556 -5.31 -6.97 12.07
C VAL A 556 -6.15 -8.24 12.10
N PRO A 557 -5.63 -9.39 12.56
CA PRO A 557 -6.41 -10.63 12.58
C PRO A 557 -7.71 -10.52 13.40
N TYR A 558 -8.73 -11.28 13.03
CA TYR A 558 -9.96 -11.40 13.79
C TYR A 558 -9.65 -11.82 15.22
N ASN A 559 -10.28 -11.15 16.19
CA ASN A 559 -10.15 -11.49 17.59
C ASN A 559 -11.39 -11.10 18.40
N ASP A 560 -12.25 -12.08 18.68
CA ASP A 560 -13.42 -11.95 19.56
C ASP A 560 -13.07 -11.98 21.06
N LYS A 561 -11.80 -12.22 21.41
CA LYS A 561 -11.31 -12.15 22.80
C LYS A 561 -10.71 -10.79 23.15
N GLY A 562 -10.56 -9.92 22.16
CA GLY A 562 -10.03 -8.58 22.32
C GLY A 562 -8.50 -8.47 22.23
N TYR A 563 -8.03 -7.37 21.65
CA TYR A 563 -6.63 -6.94 21.63
C TYR A 563 -6.33 -5.92 22.73
N SER A 564 -5.05 -5.83 23.09
CA SER A 564 -4.50 -4.75 23.89
C SER A 564 -3.72 -3.84 22.96
N ILE A 565 -4.19 -2.61 22.80
CA ILE A 565 -3.53 -1.58 21.99
C ILE A 565 -2.70 -0.71 22.92
N LYS A 566 -1.39 -0.69 22.67
CA LYS A 566 -0.42 0.17 23.34
C LYS A 566 -0.18 1.41 22.49
N ILE A 567 -0.47 2.57 23.06
CA ILE A 567 -0.18 3.88 22.47
C ILE A 567 0.99 4.48 23.24
N SER A 568 2.07 4.81 22.55
CA SER A 568 3.30 5.30 23.20
C SER A 568 4.06 6.33 22.36
N LYS A 569 4.73 7.25 23.06
CA LYS A 569 5.66 8.24 22.52
C LYS A 569 6.71 8.54 23.59
N GLN A 570 7.95 8.79 23.21
CA GLN A 570 9.01 9.13 24.18
C GLN A 570 8.61 10.40 24.95
N THR A 571 8.85 10.42 26.27
CA THR A 571 8.44 11.47 27.23
C THR A 571 6.93 11.59 27.49
N TYR A 572 6.13 10.62 27.04
CA TYR A 572 4.67 10.60 27.23
C TYR A 572 4.24 9.38 28.02
N LEU A 573 3.25 9.57 28.88
CA LEU A 573 2.65 8.52 29.70
C LEU A 573 1.97 7.50 28.80
N THR A 574 2.48 6.27 28.77
CA THR A 574 1.97 5.20 27.90
C THR A 574 0.49 4.93 28.17
N ARG A 575 -0.32 4.76 27.12
CA ARG A 575 -1.75 4.42 27.23
C ARG A 575 -2.02 3.01 26.71
N TYR A 576 -2.90 2.28 27.40
CA TYR A 576 -3.43 1.00 26.94
C TYR A 576 -4.93 1.08 26.69
N ILE A 577 -5.39 0.49 25.60
CA ILE A 577 -6.81 0.20 25.32
C ILE A 577 -6.92 -1.33 25.32
N ASN A 578 -7.64 -1.89 26.28
CA ASN A 578 -7.73 -3.33 26.47
C ASN A 578 -9.07 -3.87 25.97
N ASP A 579 -9.11 -5.18 25.73
CA ASP A 579 -10.31 -5.94 25.37
C ASP A 579 -10.96 -5.46 24.06
N MET A 580 -10.18 -4.88 23.15
CA MET A 580 -10.69 -4.32 21.91
C MET A 580 -11.00 -5.42 20.89
N ILE A 581 -12.28 -5.69 20.69
CA ILE A 581 -12.75 -6.70 19.73
C ILE A 581 -12.45 -6.21 18.31
N VAL A 582 -11.88 -7.09 17.49
CA VAL A 582 -11.66 -6.85 16.06
C VAL A 582 -12.38 -7.95 15.30
N ASP A 583 -13.65 -7.69 14.98
CA ASP A 583 -14.54 -8.54 14.17
C ASP A 583 -15.06 -7.83 12.91
N LYS A 584 -14.61 -6.59 12.71
CA LYS A 584 -14.84 -5.68 11.59
C LYS A 584 -13.71 -4.64 11.54
N ASP A 585 -13.71 -3.76 10.55
CA ASP A 585 -12.85 -2.56 10.58
C ASP A 585 -13.21 -1.69 11.80
N VAL A 586 -12.22 -1.33 12.61
CA VAL A 586 -12.39 -0.62 13.89
C VAL A 586 -11.76 0.76 13.80
N VAL A 587 -12.48 1.79 14.26
CA VAL A 587 -11.96 3.15 14.40
C VAL A 587 -11.95 3.52 15.88
N ILE A 588 -10.77 3.78 16.46
CA ILE A 588 -10.62 4.26 17.85
C ILE A 588 -10.38 5.76 17.91
N GLY A 589 -11.36 6.48 18.48
CA GLY A 589 -11.37 7.94 18.48
C GLY A 589 -11.64 8.51 17.09
N SER A 590 -12.21 9.71 17.05
CA SER A 590 -12.51 10.43 15.80
C SER A 590 -11.70 11.71 15.71
N LYS A 591 -11.66 12.34 14.53
CA LYS A 591 -11.05 13.67 14.38
C LYS A 591 -11.64 14.71 15.35
N ALA A 592 -12.94 14.61 15.65
CA ALA A 592 -13.64 15.49 16.58
C ALA A 592 -13.42 15.12 18.06
N ALA A 593 -13.20 13.83 18.34
CA ALA A 593 -12.99 13.29 19.68
C ALA A 593 -11.83 12.27 19.67
N PRO A 594 -10.56 12.73 19.56
CA PRO A 594 -9.42 11.84 19.45
C PRO A 594 -9.07 11.20 20.80
N VAL A 595 -8.37 10.07 20.72
CA VAL A 595 -7.78 9.40 21.87
C VAL A 595 -6.67 10.27 22.46
N ILE A 596 -6.83 10.72 23.70
CA ILE A 596 -5.86 11.60 24.35
C ILE A 596 -4.62 10.84 24.86
N LEU A 597 -3.42 11.38 24.60
CA LEU A 597 -2.13 10.94 25.17
C LEU A 597 -1.54 12.04 26.05
N LEU A 598 -1.15 11.71 27.29
CA LEU A 598 -0.62 12.67 28.26
C LEU A 598 0.90 12.79 28.14
N PRO A 599 1.44 14.01 27.95
CA PRO A 599 2.88 14.29 28.01
C PRO A 599 3.42 14.29 29.45
N GLY A 600 4.72 14.13 29.60
CA GLY A 600 5.46 14.46 30.82
C GLY A 600 6.08 13.30 31.59
N ASP A 601 5.99 12.07 31.09
CA ASP A 601 6.64 10.88 31.70
C ASP A 601 8.08 10.82 31.18
N ILE A 602 8.94 11.71 31.68
CA ILE A 602 10.27 11.98 31.14
C ILE A 602 11.20 10.79 31.36
N ASN A 603 11.08 10.13 32.51
CA ASN A 603 11.88 8.95 32.85
C ASN A 603 11.26 7.63 32.32
N MET A 604 10.06 7.69 31.74
CA MET A 604 9.30 6.53 31.22
C MET A 604 8.99 5.48 32.30
N ASP A 605 8.71 5.91 33.53
CA ASP A 605 8.40 5.04 34.67
C ASP A 605 6.90 4.71 34.79
N GLY A 606 6.06 5.32 33.94
CA GLY A 606 4.62 5.10 33.94
C GLY A 606 3.84 5.95 34.93
N ALA A 607 4.45 7.02 35.46
CA ALA A 607 3.80 8.02 36.30
C ALA A 607 4.32 9.44 35.97
N LEU A 608 3.49 10.45 36.26
CA LEU A 608 3.85 11.85 36.15
C LEU A 608 4.16 12.39 37.54
N THR A 609 5.44 12.47 37.87
CA THR A 609 5.94 12.71 39.22
C THR A 609 6.82 13.96 39.31
N ILE A 610 7.36 14.22 40.51
CA ILE A 610 8.32 15.31 40.71
C ILE A 610 9.67 14.99 40.08
N ASP A 611 9.99 13.71 39.88
CA ASP A 611 11.24 13.28 39.26
C ASP A 611 11.27 13.67 37.78
N ASP A 612 10.12 13.60 37.10
CA ASP A 612 9.95 14.08 35.73
C ASP A 612 10.18 15.58 35.61
N ILE A 613 9.60 16.35 36.53
CA ILE A 613 9.82 17.79 36.64
C ILE A 613 11.30 18.08 36.92
N GLY A 614 11.94 17.28 37.77
CA GLY A 614 13.37 17.37 38.05
C GLY A 614 14.24 17.15 36.80
N LEU A 615 13.88 16.18 35.95
CA LEU A 615 14.61 15.88 34.72
C LEU A 615 14.46 16.96 33.66
N ILE A 616 13.24 17.42 33.38
CA ILE A 616 13.04 18.51 32.42
C ILE A 616 13.67 19.82 32.91
N SER A 617 13.69 20.05 34.24
CA SER A 617 14.29 21.24 34.84
C SER A 617 15.80 21.36 34.56
N GLN A 618 16.49 20.23 34.30
CA GLN A 618 17.91 20.24 33.93
C GLN A 618 18.17 20.85 32.55
N LYS A 619 17.13 21.04 31.74
CA LYS A 619 17.19 21.59 30.38
C LYS A 619 16.51 22.95 30.25
N LEU A 620 16.11 23.58 31.35
CA LEU A 620 15.43 24.88 31.35
C LEU A 620 16.25 25.95 30.62
N ASN A 621 15.53 26.79 29.88
CA ASN A 621 16.01 27.88 29.03
C ASN A 621 16.83 27.43 27.81
N ALA A 622 16.87 26.13 27.49
CA ALA A 622 17.48 25.68 26.24
C ALA A 622 16.57 25.99 25.05
N VAL A 623 17.13 26.60 24.01
CA VAL A 623 16.44 26.86 22.74
C VAL A 623 16.96 25.92 21.65
N SER A 624 16.22 25.75 20.55
CA SER A 624 16.58 24.79 19.48
C SER A 624 17.96 24.96 18.85
N SER A 625 18.62 26.12 19.00
CA SER A 625 20.01 26.35 18.56
C SER A 625 21.07 25.83 19.54
N ASP A 626 20.69 25.48 20.77
CA ASP A 626 21.61 25.10 21.82
C ASP A 626 21.95 23.60 21.78
N LEU A 627 23.20 23.26 22.09
CA LEU A 627 23.63 21.85 22.20
C LEU A 627 22.92 21.10 23.35
N SER A 628 22.43 21.82 24.35
CA SER A 628 21.72 21.25 25.50
C SER A 628 20.26 20.93 25.19
N TYR A 629 19.70 21.50 24.12
CA TYR A 629 18.29 21.35 23.75
C TYR A 629 17.95 19.90 23.37
N SER A 630 16.73 19.50 23.71
CA SER A 630 16.20 18.19 23.39
C SER A 630 14.77 18.34 22.91
N GLN A 631 14.51 18.05 21.63
CA GLN A 631 13.18 18.18 21.04
C GLN A 631 12.12 17.35 21.76
N VAL A 632 12.50 16.22 22.38
CA VAL A 632 11.57 15.37 23.13
C VAL A 632 11.21 15.93 24.52
N MET A 633 11.95 16.93 24.99
CA MET A 633 11.68 17.66 26.24
C MET A 633 11.03 19.03 26.00
N ASP A 634 10.95 19.48 24.75
CA ASP A 634 10.07 20.58 24.31
C ASP A 634 8.67 19.99 24.09
N LEU A 635 7.84 20.03 25.14
CA LEU A 635 6.55 19.35 25.17
C LEU A 635 5.47 20.12 24.42
N ASN A 636 5.62 21.43 24.20
CA ASN A 636 4.69 22.25 23.43
C ASN A 636 5.13 22.50 21.97
N PHE A 637 6.33 22.03 21.59
CA PHE A 637 6.93 22.16 20.26
C PHE A 637 7.22 23.61 19.85
N ASP A 638 7.42 24.52 20.81
CA ASP A 638 7.69 25.94 20.55
C ASP A 638 9.17 26.28 20.31
N SER A 639 10.04 25.26 20.30
CA SER A 639 11.50 25.36 20.16
C SER A 639 12.23 25.93 21.37
N VAL A 640 11.59 25.99 22.54
CA VAL A 640 12.15 26.51 23.79
C VAL A 640 11.71 25.66 24.99
N ILE A 641 12.65 25.04 25.71
CA ILE A 641 12.33 24.33 26.96
C ILE A 641 12.24 25.34 28.10
N ASN A 642 11.03 25.63 28.60
CA ASN A 642 10.79 26.66 29.61
C ASN A 642 9.76 26.24 30.69
N LEU A 643 9.27 27.20 31.46
CA LEU A 643 8.29 26.94 32.52
C LEU A 643 6.95 26.41 31.96
N GLU A 644 6.60 26.73 30.71
CA GLU A 644 5.41 26.21 30.05
C GLU A 644 5.47 24.68 29.91
N ASP A 645 6.62 24.09 29.58
CA ASP A 645 6.79 22.63 29.53
C ASP A 645 6.66 22.00 30.91
N ILE A 646 7.22 22.62 31.94
CA ILE A 646 7.04 22.17 33.33
C ILE A 646 5.56 22.22 33.72
N MET A 647 4.85 23.27 33.33
CA MET A 647 3.43 23.41 33.63
C MET A 647 2.57 22.35 32.92
N ILE A 648 3.00 21.84 31.77
CA ILE A 648 2.33 20.71 31.09
C ILE A 648 2.38 19.45 31.96
N ILE A 649 3.54 19.13 32.54
CA ILE A 649 3.69 17.99 33.47
C ILE A 649 2.88 18.27 34.75
N ALA A 650 3.02 19.48 35.32
CA ALA A 650 2.38 19.85 36.57
C ALA A 650 0.84 19.78 36.52
N ARG A 651 0.23 20.13 35.39
CA ARG A 651 -1.24 20.01 35.17
C ARG A 651 -1.75 18.57 35.27
N ASN A 652 -0.90 17.60 34.95
CA ASN A 652 -1.21 16.18 34.99
C ASN A 652 -0.48 15.45 36.12
N TYR A 653 0.08 16.19 37.09
CA TYR A 653 0.84 15.61 38.19
C TYR A 653 0.05 14.55 38.95
N GLY A 654 0.73 13.45 39.30
CA GLY A 654 0.16 12.31 40.01
C GLY A 654 -0.61 11.34 39.14
N LYS A 655 -0.76 11.60 37.83
CA LYS A 655 -1.35 10.65 36.89
C LYS A 655 -0.41 9.48 36.63
N LYS A 656 -0.97 8.29 36.51
CA LYS A 656 -0.29 7.05 36.12
C LYS A 656 -1.03 6.38 34.97
N ILE A 657 -0.41 5.37 34.36
CA ILE A 657 -0.98 4.62 33.21
C ILE A 657 -2.43 4.17 33.47
N SER A 658 -2.77 3.78 34.71
CA SER A 658 -4.12 3.31 35.05
C SER A 658 -5.17 4.42 35.22
N ASP A 659 -4.79 5.70 35.15
CA ASP A 659 -5.71 6.83 35.29
C ASP A 659 -6.29 7.32 33.95
N TYR A 660 -5.90 6.71 32.82
CA TYR A 660 -6.55 6.98 31.55
C TYR A 660 -8.02 6.56 31.59
N PRO A 661 -8.95 7.38 31.05
CA PRO A 661 -10.35 6.97 30.95
C PRO A 661 -10.48 5.77 30.01
N LYS A 662 -11.41 4.88 30.34
CA LYS A 662 -11.84 3.83 29.42
C LYS A 662 -12.42 4.47 28.17
N ILE A 663 -12.07 3.91 27.02
CA ILE A 663 -12.72 4.21 25.75
C ILE A 663 -13.86 3.21 25.65
N LEU A 664 -15.09 3.69 25.52
CA LEU A 664 -16.24 2.84 25.22
C LEU A 664 -16.35 2.78 23.69
N ASP A 665 -16.53 1.58 23.16
CA ASP A 665 -16.70 1.30 21.74
C ASP A 665 -17.85 2.08 21.09
#